data_AF-A0A7Z2RHG0-F1
#
_entry.id   AF-A0A7Z2RHG0-F1
#
_cell.length_a   1.000
_cell.length_b   1.000
_cell.length_c   1.000
_cell.angle_alpha   90.00
_cell.angle_beta   90.00
_cell.angle_gamma   90.00
#
_symmetry.space_group_name_H-M   'P 1'
#
loop_
_entity.id
_entity.type
_entity.pdbx_description
1 polymer ?
#
loop_
_entity_poly.entity_id
_entity_poly.type
_entity_poly.pdbx_seq_one_letter_code
_entity_poly.pdbx_strand_id
1 'polypeptide(L)'
;MGEVTTTRVELQAFGATVHGQPISPANAGMQKVDQAFLDALNFDANKAHARLKAIDTADIDGPGLLFFEISSQRSFNAGKLFVGTAGLEPGSVMERLNRLCHAAQKLDIQKVDSFENSPGWVNRGKSYLMSGAGVGMQAFGIYSGYRAMLDAIKNGETREAWIQGGSIAAELGSLILEQGFSKGGQAMLTQSGNVFRYFPRTSFGKYLSRGAGMFASIITLPFDINDAVTSFNAAAVTSGKEAQDHYVSGGLSVAGAAISLALGMAAVAGFGSVAGPLGLAAAGLLIATSLIYQAARVVDDIDDYIELTFHERLRSGWFAFTRQELDKDVMDRFKLSKGYRDHKGQLEMSARQMLDGAYKHSLEHVVNGAFRVELKPVEIWRYRWDESADEQPFKVDSYAAVVEGDDVIDAGKGLPADLEGKVSGSAGDGKGVFWRLGDGNDRVIGLENQPNIFTYRADHKALTGGAKSDAFYQEVTEAELDRTSKPAHLSVLDGGAGSDTLALEGNRPRNDTRNIGHDINLQSGKVSLRGLDPYVDALHVTQLTSIENVSTLRKGTSRVTGSDEANRIAANGYDQVNAGGGDDTIAIGGIDCRVDGGSGMDRYYIADTCARTTIVEDGEHASLIEFGWPQDIIQHWEINDTALRVRSLRGKDGSDPEHVLTVENVYQWVDGQRQLKNDKLVFKTQDEYELLALLPVKPGEALIERVDVAVSVAGKPAPAAEIVNGGAVEINDLGRKRHYLSRMAGNVEFFARQQVAQTSRTIHLDFKSTEISDVVVSYNVEVRKGVSGNTHLTYKNIDLVLHLPEKIVTFKGVIQTIPAATGYSGRNSLKVTTPLLAQDVVLILQDEVSYRLQVPDLDYEDDVRNPGTRSQSTRSCLKRRKGNYLFTRPVPGEKLSLPAQPSKVVIPPGPHTGIYVLDGQSSSYDVYLASNSIVRLSTPGAAANTADASIWNIFTSALKETVKRDDIQLNANRLRIGSAMVELPTINAESPVESVSVVTSAGNIYEVSLLFEVFQLYVIDARRFASVEALLADIEAHRQRNELAANVHVTHLSAKGTTGKVVYRSAKKYWSVDSDPQSQVRAEDLLISSNQKT
;
A
#
# COMPACT_ATOMS: atom_id res chain seq x y z
N MET A 1 -10.82 35.05 -13.96
CA MET A 1 -9.96 33.95 -13.46
C MET A 1 -10.92 32.85 -13.11
N GLY A 2 -10.94 31.78 -13.92
CA GLY A 2 -12.09 30.91 -14.01
C GLY A 2 -13.39 31.64 -14.22
N GLU A 3 -14.39 31.30 -13.41
CA GLU A 3 -15.75 31.81 -13.54
C GLU A 3 -15.98 33.14 -12.82
N VAL A 4 -14.96 33.68 -12.13
CA VAL A 4 -15.01 34.97 -11.45
C VAL A 4 -14.29 36.04 -12.25
N THR A 5 -14.96 37.18 -12.43
CA THR A 5 -14.35 38.40 -12.98
C THR A 5 -13.87 39.28 -11.83
N THR A 6 -12.62 39.75 -11.90
CA THR A 6 -12.02 40.63 -10.90
C THR A 6 -11.23 41.75 -11.55
N THR A 7 -10.99 42.83 -10.83
CA THR A 7 -10.20 43.97 -11.31
C THR A 7 -8.80 43.97 -10.70
N ARG A 8 -7.85 44.62 -11.37
CA ARG A 8 -6.50 44.80 -10.81
C ARG A 8 -6.51 45.52 -9.46
N VAL A 9 -7.40 46.50 -9.29
CA VAL A 9 -7.53 47.26 -8.04
C VAL A 9 -7.99 46.33 -6.90
N GLU A 10 -8.91 45.42 -7.20
CA GLU A 10 -9.38 44.42 -6.24
C GLU A 10 -8.26 43.44 -5.85
N LEU A 11 -7.48 42.97 -6.84
CA LEU A 11 -6.30 42.14 -6.58
C LEU A 11 -5.26 42.87 -5.71
N GLN A 12 -5.02 44.17 -5.94
CA GLN A 12 -4.15 44.99 -5.09
C GLN A 12 -4.67 45.09 -3.65
N ALA A 13 -5.99 45.23 -3.47
CA ALA A 13 -6.63 45.28 -2.15
C ALA A 13 -6.45 43.98 -1.36
N PHE A 14 -6.45 42.83 -2.03
CA PHE A 14 -6.10 41.53 -1.43
C PHE A 14 -4.59 41.33 -1.22
N GLY A 15 -3.75 42.30 -1.58
CA GLY A 15 -2.29 42.18 -1.45
C GLY A 15 -1.67 41.23 -2.47
N ALA A 16 -2.24 41.14 -3.68
CA ALA A 16 -1.74 40.26 -4.74
C ALA A 16 -0.32 40.62 -5.18
N THR A 17 0.50 39.58 -5.33
CA THR A 17 1.83 39.62 -5.92
C THR A 17 1.93 38.56 -7.01
N VAL A 18 2.73 38.85 -8.04
CA VAL A 18 3.04 37.91 -9.13
C VAL A 18 4.55 37.82 -9.19
N HIS A 19 5.10 36.61 -9.02
CA HIS A 19 6.55 36.40 -8.86
C HIS A 19 7.16 37.26 -7.73
N GLY A 20 6.41 37.45 -6.63
CA GLY A 20 6.84 38.27 -5.48
C GLY A 20 6.80 39.79 -5.70
N GLN A 21 6.41 40.27 -6.87
CA GLN A 21 6.23 41.71 -7.15
C GLN A 21 4.76 42.11 -7.02
N PRO A 22 4.42 43.29 -6.45
CA PRO A 22 3.04 43.78 -6.38
C PRO A 22 2.39 43.82 -7.76
N ILE A 23 1.12 43.44 -7.83
CA ILE A 23 0.37 43.50 -9.09
C ILE A 23 0.27 44.96 -9.59
N SER A 24 0.51 45.18 -10.87
CA SER A 24 0.63 46.48 -11.51
C SER A 24 0.16 46.42 -12.98
N PRO A 25 -0.05 47.55 -13.67
CA PRO A 25 -0.34 47.54 -15.10
C PRO A 25 0.72 46.80 -15.94
N ALA A 26 1.98 46.81 -15.50
CA ALA A 26 3.09 46.21 -16.23
C ALA A 26 3.11 44.67 -16.19
N ASN A 27 2.60 44.04 -15.11
CA ASN A 27 2.58 42.58 -14.96
C ASN A 27 1.16 41.97 -15.04
N ALA A 28 0.12 42.77 -15.21
CA ALA A 28 -1.28 42.31 -15.34
C ALA A 28 -1.99 42.87 -16.60
N GLY A 29 -1.23 43.35 -17.59
CA GLY A 29 -1.74 43.95 -18.84
C GLY A 29 -2.11 42.95 -19.94
N MET A 30 -2.48 41.73 -19.60
CA MET A 30 -2.72 40.64 -20.56
C MET A 30 -4.19 40.53 -20.96
N GLN A 31 -4.49 40.20 -22.23
CA GLN A 31 -5.87 40.00 -22.70
C GLN A 31 -6.49 38.66 -22.25
N LYS A 32 -5.67 37.63 -22.07
CA LYS A 32 -6.04 36.34 -21.47
C LYS A 32 -4.99 35.95 -20.45
N VAL A 33 -5.43 35.44 -19.30
CA VAL A 33 -4.55 34.98 -18.23
C VAL A 33 -3.98 33.62 -18.62
N ASP A 34 -2.66 33.45 -18.58
CA ASP A 34 -1.98 32.18 -18.82
C ASP A 34 -1.69 31.42 -17.51
N GLN A 35 -1.28 30.15 -17.65
CA GLN A 35 -1.02 29.27 -16.51
C GLN A 35 0.14 29.75 -15.64
N ALA A 36 1.18 30.32 -16.26
CA ALA A 36 2.35 30.83 -15.57
C ALA A 36 1.98 31.99 -14.62
N PHE A 37 1.11 32.89 -15.06
CA PHE A 37 0.58 33.96 -14.23
C PHE A 37 -0.24 33.43 -13.05
N LEU A 38 -1.13 32.44 -13.28
CA LEU A 38 -1.95 31.84 -12.21
C LEU A 38 -1.08 31.13 -11.16
N ASP A 39 -0.08 30.38 -11.61
CA ASP A 39 0.84 29.62 -10.74
C ASP A 39 1.78 30.53 -9.96
N ALA A 40 2.05 31.73 -10.46
CA ALA A 40 2.91 32.74 -9.84
C ALA A 40 2.16 33.74 -8.94
N LEU A 41 0.83 33.70 -8.92
CA LEU A 41 -0.01 34.61 -8.15
C LEU A 41 -0.06 34.19 -6.68
N ASN A 42 0.26 35.10 -5.77
CA ASN A 42 0.18 34.90 -4.32
C ASN A 42 -0.46 36.12 -3.64
N PHE A 43 -1.06 35.92 -2.47
CA PHE A 43 -1.76 36.97 -1.72
C PHE A 43 -1.20 37.10 -0.31
N ASP A 44 -1.02 38.33 0.17
CA ASP A 44 -0.69 38.60 1.56
C ASP A 44 -1.85 38.18 2.46
N ALA A 45 -1.62 37.23 3.36
CA ALA A 45 -2.66 36.62 4.18
C ALA A 45 -3.40 37.62 5.08
N ASN A 46 -2.69 38.63 5.60
CA ASN A 46 -3.26 39.64 6.48
C ASN A 46 -4.13 40.64 5.71
N LYS A 47 -3.65 41.10 4.55
CA LYS A 47 -4.43 41.96 3.65
C LYS A 47 -5.63 41.21 3.09
N ALA A 48 -5.46 39.93 2.75
CA ALA A 48 -6.56 39.10 2.26
C ALA A 48 -7.65 38.92 3.31
N HIS A 49 -7.27 38.60 4.55
CA HIS A 49 -8.20 38.51 5.68
C HIS A 49 -8.93 39.84 5.94
N ALA A 50 -8.19 40.95 5.99
CA ALA A 50 -8.78 42.27 6.21
C ALA A 50 -9.74 42.68 5.08
N ARG A 51 -9.40 42.39 3.82
CA ARG A 51 -10.25 42.67 2.66
C ARG A 51 -11.51 41.79 2.64
N LEU A 52 -11.38 40.48 2.92
CA LEU A 52 -12.53 39.57 3.03
C LEU A 52 -13.53 40.03 4.10
N LYS A 53 -13.03 40.49 5.25
CA LYS A 53 -13.87 41.02 6.34
C LYS A 53 -14.57 42.33 5.98
N ALA A 54 -13.96 43.15 5.12
CA ALA A 54 -14.49 44.46 4.71
C ALA A 54 -15.51 44.40 3.55
N ILE A 55 -15.72 43.24 2.92
CA ILE A 55 -16.69 43.08 1.82
C ILE A 55 -18.11 42.92 2.37
N ASP A 56 -19.08 43.61 1.79
CA ASP A 56 -20.50 43.52 2.16
C ASP A 56 -21.06 42.09 2.01
N THR A 57 -22.03 41.70 2.85
CA THR A 57 -22.63 40.35 2.84
C THR A 57 -23.26 39.99 1.51
N ALA A 58 -23.88 40.97 0.85
CA ALA A 58 -24.50 40.78 -0.45
C ALA A 58 -23.49 40.50 -1.58
N ASP A 59 -22.23 40.94 -1.43
CA ASP A 59 -21.21 40.94 -2.48
C ASP A 59 -20.11 39.88 -2.29
N ILE A 60 -20.14 39.12 -1.18
CA ILE A 60 -19.09 38.15 -0.83
C ILE A 60 -18.94 37.03 -1.87
N ASP A 61 -19.98 36.74 -2.64
CA ASP A 61 -20.00 35.71 -3.67
C ASP A 61 -18.98 35.97 -4.80
N GLY A 62 -18.68 37.23 -5.11
CA GLY A 62 -17.73 37.59 -6.18
C GLY A 62 -16.27 37.52 -5.71
N PRO A 63 -15.79 38.49 -4.93
CA PRO A 63 -14.40 38.53 -4.47
C PRO A 63 -14.06 37.42 -3.48
N GLY A 64 -15.05 36.89 -2.74
CA GLY A 64 -14.86 35.79 -1.80
C GLY A 64 -14.64 34.44 -2.48
N LEU A 65 -15.19 34.16 -3.66
CA LEU A 65 -14.92 32.91 -4.41
C LEU A 65 -13.63 32.94 -5.24
N LEU A 66 -12.98 34.10 -5.34
CA LEU A 66 -11.80 34.31 -6.19
C LEU A 66 -10.67 33.33 -5.88
N PHE A 67 -10.38 33.05 -4.60
CA PHE A 67 -9.27 32.16 -4.22
C PHE A 67 -9.57 30.69 -4.53
N PHE A 68 -10.82 30.26 -4.38
CA PHE A 68 -11.27 28.93 -4.79
C PHE A 68 -11.14 28.75 -6.31
N GLU A 69 -11.60 29.73 -7.10
CA GLU A 69 -11.47 29.70 -8.56
C GLU A 69 -10.02 29.70 -9.01
N ILE A 70 -9.16 30.57 -8.44
CA ILE A 70 -7.73 30.56 -8.75
C ILE A 70 -7.11 29.19 -8.42
N SER A 71 -7.45 28.62 -7.26
CA SER A 71 -6.91 27.33 -6.84
C SER A 71 -7.32 26.19 -7.78
N SER A 72 -8.57 26.18 -8.24
CA SER A 72 -9.08 25.18 -9.19
C SER A 72 -8.42 25.22 -10.57
N GLN A 73 -7.66 26.29 -10.86
CA GLN A 73 -6.99 26.51 -12.14
C GLN A 73 -5.47 26.50 -12.04
N ARG A 74 -4.90 26.34 -10.85
CA ARG A 74 -3.44 26.27 -10.66
C ARG A 74 -2.92 24.88 -10.91
N SER A 75 -1.68 24.80 -11.39
CA SER A 75 -0.97 23.52 -11.56
C SER A 75 -0.81 22.82 -10.22
N PHE A 76 -0.82 21.49 -10.19
CA PHE A 76 -0.71 20.69 -8.96
C PHE A 76 0.49 21.05 -8.06
N ASN A 77 1.58 21.54 -8.66
CA ASN A 77 2.83 21.92 -7.99
C ASN A 77 2.98 23.42 -7.75
N ALA A 78 1.98 24.24 -8.06
CA ALA A 78 2.07 25.68 -7.83
C ALA A 78 2.23 25.99 -6.32
N GLY A 79 3.00 27.05 -6.01
CA GLY A 79 3.30 27.45 -4.64
C GLY A 79 2.07 27.90 -3.83
N LYS A 80 2.27 28.13 -2.53
CA LYS A 80 1.19 28.51 -1.59
C LYS A 80 0.42 29.73 -2.08
N LEU A 81 -0.92 29.66 -2.14
CA LEU A 81 -1.75 30.80 -2.55
C LEU A 81 -1.64 31.99 -1.59
N PHE A 82 -1.61 31.74 -0.27
CA PHE A 82 -1.42 32.76 0.75
C PHE A 82 0.01 32.77 1.32
N VAL A 83 0.58 33.97 1.46
CA VAL A 83 1.93 34.22 1.98
C VAL A 83 1.88 35.23 3.13
N GLY A 84 2.77 35.08 4.11
CA GLY A 84 2.90 35.99 5.25
C GLY A 84 4.37 36.21 5.60
N THR A 85 4.72 37.38 6.14
CA THR A 85 6.10 37.77 6.46
C THR A 85 6.81 36.86 7.45
N ALA A 86 6.08 36.16 8.33
CA ALA A 86 6.59 35.16 9.28
C ALA A 86 6.04 33.74 9.05
N GLY A 87 5.35 33.50 7.93
CA GLY A 87 4.51 32.32 7.74
C GLY A 87 3.08 32.48 8.30
N LEU A 88 2.23 31.50 8.02
CA LEU A 88 0.85 31.46 8.54
C LEU A 88 0.86 30.84 9.94
N GLU A 89 0.14 31.44 10.88
CA GLU A 89 -0.01 30.91 12.25
C GLU A 89 -0.76 29.57 12.22
N PRO A 90 -0.22 28.49 12.80
CA PRO A 90 -0.87 27.18 12.83
C PRO A 90 -2.27 27.24 13.46
N GLY A 91 -3.27 26.72 12.74
CA GLY A 91 -4.65 26.68 13.23
C GLY A 91 -5.46 27.96 12.98
N SER A 92 -4.85 29.03 12.44
CA SER A 92 -5.54 30.27 12.09
C SER A 92 -6.55 30.07 10.94
N VAL A 93 -7.54 30.97 10.85
CA VAL A 93 -8.61 30.92 9.83
C VAL A 93 -8.03 30.97 8.41
N MET A 94 -7.00 31.80 8.19
CA MET A 94 -6.32 31.90 6.89
C MET A 94 -5.44 30.67 6.58
N GLU A 95 -4.87 30.02 7.58
CA GLU A 95 -4.11 28.78 7.40
C GLU A 95 -5.03 27.63 6.96
N ARG A 96 -6.21 27.51 7.58
CA ARG A 96 -7.25 26.56 7.21
C ARG A 96 -7.86 26.87 5.83
N LEU A 97 -8.14 28.13 5.52
CA LEU A 97 -8.59 28.55 4.18
C LEU A 97 -7.55 28.20 3.11
N ASN A 98 -6.25 28.38 3.41
CA ASN A 98 -5.16 27.98 2.53
C ASN A 98 -5.09 26.45 2.32
N ARG A 99 -5.41 25.63 3.34
CA ARG A 99 -5.51 24.17 3.18
C ARG A 99 -6.64 23.76 2.22
N LEU A 100 -7.82 24.39 2.33
CA LEU A 100 -8.95 24.14 1.44
C LEU A 100 -8.66 24.57 0.00
N CYS A 101 -8.00 25.71 -0.19
CA CYS A 101 -7.50 26.16 -1.49
C CYS A 101 -6.51 25.14 -2.09
N HIS A 102 -5.55 24.68 -1.28
CA HIS A 102 -4.59 23.66 -1.70
C HIS A 102 -5.24 22.30 -1.99
N ALA A 103 -6.28 21.91 -1.25
CA ALA A 103 -7.08 20.72 -1.55
C ALA A 103 -7.81 20.86 -2.89
N ALA A 104 -8.41 22.03 -3.16
CA ALA A 104 -9.03 22.35 -4.44
C ALA A 104 -8.03 22.31 -5.61
N GLN A 105 -6.80 22.77 -5.40
CA GLN A 105 -5.71 22.69 -6.40
C GLN A 105 -5.25 21.25 -6.69
N LYS A 106 -5.40 20.33 -5.73
CA LYS A 106 -4.99 18.93 -5.86
C LYS A 106 -6.06 17.99 -6.39
N LEU A 107 -7.29 18.46 -6.55
CA LEU A 107 -8.40 17.69 -7.12
C LEU A 107 -8.14 17.39 -8.60
N ASP A 108 -7.99 16.11 -8.93
CA ASP A 108 -7.69 15.65 -10.28
C ASP A 108 -8.99 15.25 -11.01
N ILE A 109 -9.53 16.16 -11.82
CA ILE A 109 -10.84 15.98 -12.49
C ILE A 109 -10.66 15.68 -14.01
N GLN A 110 -9.42 15.59 -14.51
CA GLN A 110 -9.14 15.66 -15.95
C GLN A 110 -8.65 14.36 -16.62
N LYS A 111 -8.55 13.23 -15.90
CA LYS A 111 -7.95 12.01 -16.48
C LYS A 111 -8.97 11.07 -17.11
N VAL A 112 -9.28 11.28 -18.39
CA VAL A 112 -10.01 10.33 -19.26
C VAL A 112 -9.30 8.96 -19.33
N ASP A 113 -7.98 8.93 -19.15
CA ASP A 113 -7.16 7.70 -19.22
C ASP A 113 -6.87 7.06 -17.84
N SER A 114 -7.52 7.53 -16.76
CA SER A 114 -7.26 7.08 -15.37
C SER A 114 -7.43 5.58 -15.15
N PHE A 115 -8.30 4.92 -15.93
CA PHE A 115 -8.59 3.48 -15.86
C PHE A 115 -7.96 2.65 -16.99
N GLU A 116 -7.01 3.21 -17.75
CA GLU A 116 -6.33 2.49 -18.85
C GLU A 116 -5.58 1.24 -18.35
N ASN A 117 -5.06 1.31 -17.11
CA ASN A 117 -4.37 0.23 -16.43
C ASN A 117 -5.26 -0.50 -15.41
N SER A 118 -6.59 -0.47 -15.55
CA SER A 118 -7.48 -1.25 -14.68
C SER A 118 -7.58 -2.71 -15.11
N PRO A 119 -7.80 -3.65 -14.15
CA PRO A 119 -8.03 -5.06 -14.45
C PRO A 119 -9.16 -5.29 -15.46
N GLY A 120 -9.09 -6.38 -16.22
CA GLY A 120 -10.06 -6.68 -17.28
C GLY A 120 -11.52 -6.87 -16.83
N TRP A 121 -11.76 -7.12 -15.53
CA TRP A 121 -13.10 -7.20 -14.94
C TRP A 121 -13.68 -5.82 -14.56
N VAL A 122 -12.90 -4.74 -14.68
CA VAL A 122 -13.36 -3.36 -14.45
C VAL A 122 -14.00 -2.79 -15.71
N ASN A 123 -15.25 -2.34 -15.59
CA ASN A 123 -15.95 -1.62 -16.64
C ASN A 123 -15.52 -0.15 -16.68
N ARG A 124 -14.49 0.16 -17.48
CA ARG A 124 -13.88 1.50 -17.56
C ARG A 124 -14.88 2.62 -17.87
N GLY A 125 -15.87 2.37 -18.74
CA GLY A 125 -16.87 3.37 -19.12
C GLY A 125 -17.78 3.74 -17.96
N LYS A 126 -18.26 2.74 -17.20
CA LYS A 126 -19.04 2.97 -15.98
C LYS A 126 -18.20 3.58 -14.87
N SER A 127 -16.96 3.10 -14.67
CA SER A 127 -16.02 3.67 -13.70
C SER A 127 -15.78 5.15 -13.96
N TYR A 128 -15.52 5.57 -15.21
CA TYR A 128 -15.32 6.99 -15.55
C TYR A 128 -16.52 7.87 -15.18
N LEU A 129 -17.74 7.39 -15.43
CA LEU A 129 -18.97 8.10 -15.07
C LEU A 129 -19.14 8.19 -13.55
N MET A 130 -18.87 7.10 -12.83
CA MET A 130 -19.11 7.01 -11.38
C MET A 130 -18.02 7.71 -10.56
N SER A 131 -16.74 7.52 -10.91
CA SER A 131 -15.63 8.21 -10.26
C SER A 131 -15.70 9.72 -10.48
N GLY A 132 -16.19 10.16 -11.64
CA GLY A 132 -16.47 11.58 -11.89
C GLY A 132 -17.48 12.17 -10.91
N ALA A 133 -18.49 11.38 -10.49
CA ALA A 133 -19.45 11.79 -9.46
C ALA A 133 -18.81 11.82 -8.05
N GLY A 134 -17.96 10.85 -7.69
CA GLY A 134 -17.19 10.83 -6.44
C GLY A 134 -16.25 12.03 -6.27
N VAL A 135 -15.48 12.36 -7.33
CA VAL A 135 -14.67 13.58 -7.40
C VAL A 135 -15.55 14.84 -7.31
N GLY A 136 -16.77 14.79 -7.86
CA GLY A 136 -17.75 15.86 -7.74
C GLY A 136 -18.23 16.12 -6.31
N MET A 137 -18.40 15.07 -5.50
CA MET A 137 -18.74 15.19 -4.08
C MET A 137 -17.57 15.72 -3.24
N GLN A 138 -16.34 15.28 -3.51
CA GLN A 138 -15.14 15.86 -2.88
C GLN A 138 -15.00 17.35 -3.21
N ALA A 139 -15.21 17.73 -4.47
CA ALA A 139 -15.21 19.13 -4.91
C ALA A 139 -16.30 19.96 -4.22
N PHE A 140 -17.51 19.39 -4.05
CA PHE A 140 -18.61 20.03 -3.33
C PHE A 140 -18.31 20.18 -1.82
N GLY A 141 -17.72 19.17 -1.18
CA GLY A 141 -17.29 19.23 0.21
C GLY A 141 -16.23 20.31 0.46
N ILE A 142 -15.19 20.36 -0.39
CA ILE A 142 -14.15 21.40 -0.32
C ILE A 142 -14.74 22.79 -0.55
N TYR A 143 -15.64 22.95 -1.53
CA TYR A 143 -16.35 24.21 -1.77
C TYR A 143 -17.20 24.64 -0.57
N SER A 144 -17.92 23.70 0.05
CA SER A 144 -18.78 23.97 1.20
C SER A 144 -17.97 24.38 2.42
N GLY A 145 -16.85 23.70 2.69
CA GLY A 145 -15.92 24.09 3.74
C GLY A 145 -15.27 25.44 3.48
N TYR A 146 -14.91 25.73 2.22
CA TYR A 146 -14.39 27.03 1.82
C TYR A 146 -15.40 28.16 2.10
N ARG A 147 -16.68 27.93 1.76
CA ARG A 147 -17.79 28.86 2.04
C ARG A 147 -18.01 29.09 3.53
N ALA A 148 -18.05 28.03 4.34
CA ALA A 148 -18.18 28.15 5.78
C ALA A 148 -17.05 29.01 6.40
N MET A 149 -15.83 28.89 5.86
CA MET A 149 -14.70 29.70 6.31
C MET A 149 -14.81 31.18 5.91
N LEU A 150 -15.39 31.48 4.73
CA LEU A 150 -15.69 32.87 4.35
C LEU A 150 -16.74 33.50 5.29
N ASP A 151 -17.77 32.74 5.64
CA ASP A 151 -18.82 33.20 6.57
C ASP A 151 -18.24 33.43 7.97
N ALA A 152 -17.35 32.54 8.46
CA ALA A 152 -16.64 32.71 9.73
C ALA A 152 -15.74 33.97 9.75
N ILE A 153 -15.01 34.24 8.66
CA ILE A 153 -14.21 35.48 8.51
C ILE A 153 -15.11 36.72 8.60
N LYS A 154 -16.29 36.66 7.96
CA LYS A 154 -17.23 37.77 7.91
C LYS A 154 -17.86 38.07 9.27
N ASN A 155 -18.31 37.05 9.98
CA ASN A 155 -19.05 37.22 11.23
C ASN A 155 -18.14 37.43 12.45
N GLY A 156 -16.82 37.26 12.31
CA GLY A 156 -15.87 37.44 13.42
C GLY A 156 -16.02 36.38 14.52
N GLU A 157 -16.68 35.28 14.21
CA GLU A 157 -16.96 34.17 15.13
C GLU A 157 -15.71 33.30 15.30
N THR A 158 -15.11 33.35 16.49
CA THR A 158 -13.89 32.60 16.80
C THR A 158 -14.14 31.27 17.51
N ARG A 159 -15.38 30.99 17.96
CA ARG A 159 -15.69 29.85 18.85
C ARG A 159 -16.70 28.82 18.28
N GLU A 160 -17.70 29.22 17.50
CA GLU A 160 -18.67 28.29 16.86
C GLU A 160 -18.20 27.77 15.49
N ALA A 161 -17.54 28.60 14.68
CA ALA A 161 -16.85 28.17 13.45
C ALA A 161 -15.73 27.13 13.70
N TRP A 162 -15.26 27.04 14.94
CA TRP A 162 -14.24 26.10 15.42
C TRP A 162 -14.72 24.63 15.36
N ILE A 163 -16.02 24.40 15.54
CA ILE A 163 -16.65 23.06 15.55
C ILE A 163 -17.21 22.71 14.15
N GLN A 164 -17.67 23.70 13.37
CA GLN A 164 -18.28 23.44 12.07
C GLN A 164 -17.30 23.36 10.88
N GLY A 165 -16.13 24.01 10.95
CA GLY A 165 -15.12 23.97 9.88
C GLY A 165 -13.97 22.98 10.09
N GLY A 166 -13.96 22.25 11.21
CA GLY A 166 -12.90 21.31 11.59
C GLY A 166 -12.97 19.94 10.92
N SER A 167 -14.16 19.52 10.47
CA SER A 167 -14.39 18.19 9.89
C SER A 167 -13.92 18.08 8.43
N ILE A 168 -14.09 19.14 7.63
CA ILE A 168 -13.88 19.06 6.17
C ILE A 168 -12.39 18.93 5.76
N ALA A 169 -11.45 19.23 6.67
CA ALA A 169 -10.01 19.19 6.36
C ALA A 169 -9.31 17.88 6.79
N ALA A 170 -9.95 17.03 7.58
CA ALA A 170 -9.37 15.75 8.03
C ALA A 170 -9.69 14.58 7.09
N GLU A 171 -10.68 14.72 6.20
CA GLU A 171 -11.36 13.61 5.50
C GLU A 171 -11.24 13.67 3.96
N LEU A 172 -10.08 14.08 3.42
CA LEU A 172 -9.93 14.25 1.97
C LEU A 172 -9.58 12.96 1.21
N GLY A 173 -10.16 11.81 1.61
CA GLY A 173 -9.88 10.49 1.06
C GLY A 173 -11.07 9.62 0.64
N SER A 174 -12.19 9.61 1.37
CA SER A 174 -13.31 8.69 1.10
C SER A 174 -14.63 9.26 1.60
N LEU A 175 -15.55 9.62 0.71
CA LEU A 175 -16.74 10.40 1.07
C LEU A 175 -18.06 9.87 0.48
N ILE A 176 -18.21 8.55 0.31
CA ILE A 176 -19.55 8.01 0.01
C ILE A 176 -20.16 7.26 1.21
N LEU A 177 -19.36 6.75 2.16
CA LEU A 177 -19.92 6.07 3.34
C LEU A 177 -19.23 6.37 4.68
N GLU A 178 -18.22 7.24 4.75
CA GLU A 178 -17.63 7.61 6.04
C GLU A 178 -18.48 8.67 6.76
N GLN A 179 -18.86 8.36 8.00
CA GLN A 179 -19.68 9.15 8.91
C GLN A 179 -19.13 10.58 9.11
N GLY A 180 -19.53 11.50 8.24
CA GLY A 180 -19.37 12.96 8.40
C GLY A 180 -20.70 13.73 8.46
N PHE A 181 -21.86 13.05 8.47
CA PHE A 181 -23.17 13.72 8.32
C PHE A 181 -23.94 13.98 9.61
N SER A 182 -23.57 13.44 10.78
CA SER A 182 -24.42 13.57 11.97
C SER A 182 -24.34 14.93 12.69
N LYS A 183 -23.25 15.71 12.56
CA LYS A 183 -23.21 17.11 13.07
C LYS A 183 -22.98 18.17 11.97
N GLY A 184 -22.36 17.82 10.84
CA GLY A 184 -22.22 18.72 9.67
C GLY A 184 -23.49 18.83 8.83
N GLY A 185 -24.28 17.74 8.73
CA GLY A 185 -25.56 17.71 8.02
C GLY A 185 -26.58 18.67 8.62
N GLN A 186 -26.64 18.79 9.94
CA GLN A 186 -27.59 19.67 10.64
C GLN A 186 -27.29 21.17 10.40
N ALA A 187 -26.01 21.55 10.28
CA ALA A 187 -25.60 22.90 9.88
C ALA A 187 -25.80 23.14 8.36
N MET A 188 -25.52 22.13 7.52
CA MET A 188 -25.81 22.18 6.07
C MET A 188 -27.30 22.32 5.75
N LEU A 189 -28.18 21.73 6.56
CA LEU A 189 -29.65 21.75 6.43
C LEU A 189 -30.29 23.06 6.94
N THR A 190 -29.59 23.83 7.78
CA THR A 190 -30.09 25.09 8.37
C THR A 190 -29.69 26.33 7.57
N GLN A 191 -28.70 26.23 6.66
CA GLN A 191 -28.22 27.33 5.78
C GLN A 191 -28.46 27.08 4.27
N SER A 192 -29.27 26.09 3.89
CA SER A 192 -29.29 25.43 2.57
C SER A 192 -29.67 26.26 1.32
N GLY A 193 -30.04 27.53 1.43
CA GLY A 193 -30.48 28.32 0.27
C GLY A 193 -29.34 28.82 -0.64
N ASN A 194 -28.21 29.24 -0.06
CA ASN A 194 -27.17 29.97 -0.79
C ASN A 194 -26.02 29.08 -1.29
N VAL A 195 -25.64 28.04 -0.56
CA VAL A 195 -24.49 27.16 -0.91
C VAL A 195 -24.74 26.40 -2.24
N PHE A 196 -25.94 25.84 -2.42
CA PHE A 196 -26.33 25.09 -3.63
C PHE A 196 -26.47 25.99 -4.88
N ARG A 197 -26.85 27.25 -4.71
CA ARG A 197 -27.09 28.19 -5.82
C ARG A 197 -25.82 28.56 -6.60
N TYR A 198 -24.67 28.56 -5.94
CA TYR A 198 -23.42 29.09 -6.51
C TYR A 198 -22.39 28.01 -6.88
N PHE A 199 -22.48 26.79 -6.35
CA PHE A 199 -21.57 25.71 -6.76
C PHE A 199 -21.60 25.44 -8.27
N PRO A 200 -22.76 25.32 -8.96
CA PRO A 200 -22.81 25.14 -10.41
C PRO A 200 -22.23 26.31 -11.23
N ARG A 201 -21.94 27.45 -10.58
CA ARG A 201 -21.32 28.63 -11.20
C ARG A 201 -19.80 28.64 -11.09
N THR A 202 -19.20 27.72 -10.33
CA THR A 202 -17.74 27.55 -10.22
C THR A 202 -17.16 26.77 -11.39
N SER A 203 -15.84 26.86 -11.64
CA SER A 203 -15.16 26.06 -12.68
C SER A 203 -15.40 24.55 -12.51
N PHE A 204 -15.33 24.05 -11.27
CA PHE A 204 -15.62 22.65 -10.94
C PHE A 204 -17.10 22.29 -11.11
N GLY A 205 -18.03 23.11 -10.61
CA GLY A 205 -19.47 22.85 -10.76
C GLY A 205 -19.95 22.91 -12.21
N LYS A 206 -19.32 23.73 -13.07
CA LYS A 206 -19.57 23.72 -14.53
C LYS A 206 -19.02 22.49 -15.23
N TYR A 207 -17.84 22.03 -14.85
CA TYR A 207 -17.27 20.78 -15.39
C TYR A 207 -18.16 19.57 -15.03
N LEU A 208 -18.61 19.51 -13.78
CA LEU A 208 -19.44 18.42 -13.26
C LEU A 208 -20.90 18.47 -13.75
N SER A 209 -21.46 19.67 -13.99
CA SER A 209 -22.81 19.83 -14.56
C SER A 209 -22.93 19.43 -16.04
N ARG A 210 -21.82 19.18 -16.75
CA ARG A 210 -21.85 18.57 -18.09
C ARG A 210 -22.16 17.06 -18.05
N GLY A 211 -22.12 16.43 -16.87
CA GLY A 211 -22.59 15.06 -16.59
C GLY A 211 -23.96 14.99 -15.89
N ALA A 212 -24.79 16.04 -16.01
CA ALA A 212 -25.96 16.32 -15.16
C ALA A 212 -27.08 15.25 -15.10
N GLY A 213 -27.05 14.20 -15.93
CA GLY A 213 -28.08 13.14 -15.91
C GLY A 213 -28.15 12.35 -14.60
N MET A 214 -27.06 12.23 -13.84
CA MET A 214 -27.01 11.46 -12.59
C MET A 214 -26.98 12.30 -11.31
N PHE A 215 -26.65 13.59 -11.40
CA PHE A 215 -26.63 14.47 -10.21
C PHE A 215 -28.05 14.80 -9.71
N ALA A 216 -29.06 14.86 -10.60
CA ALA A 216 -30.44 15.09 -10.19
C ALA A 216 -31.07 13.89 -9.46
N SER A 217 -30.66 12.66 -9.79
CA SER A 217 -31.19 11.42 -9.20
C SER A 217 -30.56 11.06 -7.84
N ILE A 218 -29.36 11.53 -7.54
CA ILE A 218 -28.72 11.33 -6.22
C ILE A 218 -29.17 12.42 -5.23
N ILE A 219 -29.49 13.62 -5.72
CA ILE A 219 -30.00 14.74 -4.89
C ILE A 219 -31.47 14.52 -4.48
N THR A 220 -32.15 13.48 -4.98
CA THR A 220 -33.54 13.14 -4.64
C THR A 220 -33.68 11.97 -3.65
N LEU A 221 -32.57 11.41 -3.16
CA LEU A 221 -32.53 10.33 -2.16
C LEU A 221 -32.62 10.77 -0.67
N PRO A 222 -33.32 11.87 -0.32
CA PRO A 222 -33.82 11.99 1.06
C PRO A 222 -35.33 12.31 1.16
N PHE A 223 -36.14 11.97 0.15
CA PHE A 223 -37.58 12.35 0.15
C PHE A 223 -38.60 11.27 0.52
N ASP A 224 -38.21 10.18 1.21
CA ASP A 224 -39.16 9.31 1.92
C ASP A 224 -38.70 8.92 3.35
N ILE A 225 -37.95 9.81 4.02
CA ILE A 225 -37.57 9.66 5.44
C ILE A 225 -38.18 10.82 6.25
N ASN A 226 -39.40 11.24 5.90
CA ASN A 226 -40.08 12.33 6.61
C ASN A 226 -41.05 11.87 7.70
N ASP A 227 -41.27 10.55 7.86
CA ASP A 227 -42.17 9.99 8.88
C ASP A 227 -41.45 9.24 10.01
N ALA A 228 -40.11 9.11 9.97
CA ALA A 228 -39.32 8.46 11.04
C ALA A 228 -38.66 9.44 12.04
N VAL A 229 -38.94 10.75 11.94
CA VAL A 229 -38.31 11.79 12.78
C VAL A 229 -39.22 12.27 13.92
N THR A 230 -40.48 11.85 13.97
CA THR A 230 -41.38 12.23 15.06
C THR A 230 -41.18 11.41 16.35
N SER A 231 -40.47 10.28 16.30
CA SER A 231 -40.22 9.42 17.49
C SER A 231 -38.90 9.70 18.21
N PHE A 232 -37.97 10.47 17.64
CA PHE A 232 -36.73 10.87 18.32
C PHE A 232 -36.80 12.27 18.98
N ASN A 233 -37.83 13.06 18.69
CA ASN A 233 -38.06 14.37 19.32
C ASN A 233 -38.63 14.30 20.76
N ALA A 234 -38.72 13.12 21.36
CA ALA A 234 -39.12 12.93 22.75
C ALA A 234 -37.96 12.61 23.73
N ALA A 235 -36.70 12.56 23.29
CA ALA A 235 -35.57 12.15 24.15
C ALA A 235 -34.41 13.15 24.24
N ALA A 236 -34.62 14.44 23.93
CA ALA A 236 -33.58 15.45 24.09
C ALA A 236 -34.14 16.81 24.55
N VAL A 237 -34.71 16.84 25.76
CA VAL A 237 -34.81 18.09 26.52
C VAL A 237 -34.05 17.90 27.84
N THR A 238 -32.70 17.89 27.79
CA THR A 238 -31.79 18.77 28.55
C THR A 238 -30.35 18.22 28.74
N SER A 239 -29.41 18.89 28.04
CA SER A 239 -28.06 19.39 28.38
C SER A 239 -27.03 18.65 29.25
N GLY A 240 -25.80 18.61 28.72
CA GLY A 240 -24.52 18.77 29.45
C GLY A 240 -23.52 17.64 29.17
N LYS A 241 -22.20 17.88 29.31
CA LYS A 241 -21.14 16.84 29.19
C LYS A 241 -20.94 16.13 27.83
N GLU A 242 -21.58 16.53 26.73
CA GLU A 242 -21.64 15.71 25.50
C GLU A 242 -21.08 16.32 24.19
N ALA A 243 -20.33 17.43 24.22
CA ALA A 243 -20.01 18.12 22.95
C ALA A 243 -18.54 18.16 22.52
N GLN A 244 -17.54 17.93 23.40
CA GLN A 244 -16.18 18.43 23.11
C GLN A 244 -14.96 17.51 23.19
N ASP A 245 -15.03 16.28 23.69
CA ASP A 245 -13.92 15.31 23.45
C ASP A 245 -14.19 14.38 22.25
N HIS A 246 -15.20 14.76 21.45
CA HIS A 246 -15.76 14.04 20.32
C HIS A 246 -15.25 14.46 18.93
N TYR A 247 -14.04 15.03 18.76
CA TYR A 247 -13.56 15.33 17.39
C TYR A 247 -12.06 15.14 17.06
N VAL A 248 -11.23 14.54 17.93
CA VAL A 248 -9.87 14.06 17.53
C VAL A 248 -9.70 12.54 17.70
N SER A 249 -10.82 11.87 17.96
CA SER A 249 -11.00 10.42 18.18
C SER A 249 -11.96 9.78 17.15
N GLY A 250 -12.37 10.51 16.11
CA GLY A 250 -13.40 10.08 15.15
C GLY A 250 -12.91 9.52 13.82
N GLY A 251 -11.60 9.60 13.50
CA GLY A 251 -11.05 9.20 12.19
C GLY A 251 -9.83 8.27 12.26
N LEU A 252 -9.60 7.59 13.39
CA LEU A 252 -8.43 6.74 13.62
C LEU A 252 -8.76 5.53 14.53
N SER A 253 -9.86 4.84 14.25
CA SER A 253 -10.36 3.75 15.09
C SER A 253 -10.98 2.59 14.29
N VAL A 254 -10.33 2.22 13.18
CA VAL A 254 -10.32 0.82 12.70
C VAL A 254 -8.98 0.12 13.03
N ALA A 255 -8.03 0.84 13.63
CA ALA A 255 -6.74 0.30 14.08
C ALA A 255 -6.32 0.82 15.46
N GLY A 256 -7.22 0.66 16.44
CA GLY A 256 -6.89 0.79 17.86
C GLY A 256 -7.23 -0.45 18.71
N ALA A 257 -8.08 -1.36 18.22
CA ALA A 257 -8.59 -2.45 19.07
C ALA A 257 -8.93 -3.74 18.30
N ALA A 258 -8.18 -4.09 17.25
CA ALA A 258 -7.72 -5.47 17.19
C ALA A 258 -6.64 -5.56 18.26
N ILE A 259 -7.06 -5.62 19.53
CA ILE A 259 -6.22 -5.65 20.73
C ILE A 259 -4.97 -6.36 20.34
N SER A 260 -3.82 -5.69 20.29
CA SER A 260 -2.52 -6.33 20.47
C SER A 260 -2.44 -7.77 19.92
N LEU A 261 -3.01 -8.05 18.72
CA LEU A 261 -3.21 -9.44 18.27
C LEU A 261 -1.89 -9.97 17.69
N ALA A 262 -0.87 -9.13 17.76
CA ALA A 262 0.39 -9.50 18.37
C ALA A 262 0.78 -8.49 19.46
N LEU A 263 0.79 -8.90 20.73
CA LEU A 263 1.66 -8.35 21.76
C LEU A 263 3.07 -8.77 21.33
N GLY A 264 3.57 -8.15 20.24
CA GLY A 264 4.85 -8.44 19.61
C GLY A 264 5.20 -9.92 19.45
N MET A 265 4.75 -10.57 18.36
CA MET A 265 5.47 -11.73 17.80
C MET A 265 6.92 -11.39 17.39
N ALA A 266 7.39 -10.15 17.59
CA ALA A 266 8.78 -9.73 17.41
C ALA A 266 9.42 -8.96 18.59
N ALA A 267 8.73 -8.77 19.73
CA ALA A 267 9.46 -8.63 21.00
C ALA A 267 9.71 -10.02 21.62
N VAL A 268 8.89 -11.01 21.24
CA VAL A 268 8.88 -12.38 21.79
C VAL A 268 9.74 -13.35 20.97
N ALA A 269 10.23 -13.01 19.78
CA ALA A 269 11.37 -13.75 19.19
C ALA A 269 12.72 -13.39 19.89
N GLY A 270 12.73 -12.33 20.69
CA GLY A 270 13.87 -11.91 21.52
C GLY A 270 13.67 -12.07 23.03
N PHE A 271 12.45 -12.36 23.51
CA PHE A 271 12.14 -12.53 24.94
C PHE A 271 11.12 -13.65 25.24
N GLY A 272 10.84 -14.53 24.27
CA GLY A 272 9.83 -15.59 24.35
C GLY A 272 10.34 -17.02 24.39
N SER A 273 11.57 -17.24 24.88
CA SER A 273 11.98 -18.56 25.36
C SER A 273 11.96 -18.60 26.89
N VAL A 274 10.90 -18.06 27.51
CA VAL A 274 10.60 -18.34 28.90
C VAL A 274 9.69 -19.57 28.90
N ALA A 275 10.34 -20.72 28.77
CA ALA A 275 10.09 -21.84 29.65
C ALA A 275 8.83 -21.71 30.53
N GLY A 276 7.69 -22.26 30.09
CA GLY A 276 6.69 -22.75 31.04
C GLY A 276 7.31 -23.81 31.97
N PRO A 277 6.54 -24.50 32.82
CA PRO A 277 7.05 -25.45 33.83
C PRO A 277 8.00 -26.56 33.30
N LEU A 278 8.15 -26.72 31.98
CA LEU A 278 9.16 -27.55 31.34
C LEU A 278 10.57 -26.94 31.22
N GLY A 279 10.76 -25.62 31.22
CA GLY A 279 12.10 -25.04 31.02
C GLY A 279 12.86 -24.67 32.30
N LEU A 280 12.22 -24.67 33.48
CA LEU A 280 12.93 -24.71 34.77
C LEU A 280 13.63 -26.06 34.98
N ALA A 281 13.09 -27.15 34.43
CA ALA A 281 13.74 -28.47 34.45
C ALA A 281 15.04 -28.49 33.61
N ALA A 282 15.10 -27.73 32.51
CA ALA A 282 16.31 -27.60 31.69
C ALA A 282 17.40 -26.73 32.35
N ALA A 283 17.02 -25.69 33.09
CA ALA A 283 17.96 -24.87 33.86
C ALA A 283 18.57 -25.64 35.05
N GLY A 284 17.77 -26.47 35.73
CA GLY A 284 18.26 -27.39 36.78
C GLY A 284 19.25 -28.43 36.26
N LEU A 285 19.07 -28.91 35.02
CA LEU A 285 20.00 -29.86 34.39
C LEU A 285 21.32 -29.21 33.94
N LEU A 286 21.30 -27.93 33.56
CA LEU A 286 22.50 -27.18 33.14
C LEU A 286 23.39 -26.73 34.31
N ILE A 287 22.82 -26.52 35.50
CA ILE A 287 23.56 -26.19 36.73
C ILE A 287 24.44 -27.38 37.20
N ALA A 288 24.06 -28.61 36.87
CA ALA A 288 24.89 -29.78 37.16
C ALA A 288 26.19 -29.83 36.33
N THR A 289 26.26 -29.12 35.20
CA THR A 289 27.45 -29.09 34.33
C THR A 289 28.39 -27.90 34.53
N SER A 290 28.00 -26.87 35.30
CA SER A 290 28.81 -25.64 35.47
C SER A 290 29.55 -25.50 36.81
N LEU A 291 29.38 -26.44 37.76
CA LEU A 291 30.00 -26.38 39.09
C LEU A 291 31.46 -26.87 39.18
N ILE A 292 32.33 -26.55 38.22
CA ILE A 292 33.77 -26.87 38.32
C ILE A 292 34.66 -25.72 38.83
N TYR A 293 34.17 -24.50 39.02
CA TYR A 293 34.97 -23.45 39.68
C TYR A 293 34.13 -22.53 40.59
N GLN A 294 34.03 -22.91 41.88
CA GLN A 294 33.94 -22.05 43.09
C GLN A 294 33.07 -22.69 44.19
N ALA A 295 33.64 -23.60 44.98
CA ALA A 295 32.98 -24.21 46.14
C ALA A 295 32.83 -23.28 47.38
N ALA A 296 33.26 -22.01 47.28
CA ALA A 296 33.14 -21.05 48.39
C ALA A 296 31.91 -20.14 48.31
N ARG A 297 31.28 -19.97 47.14
CA ARG A 297 30.13 -19.05 46.94
C ARG A 297 28.76 -19.72 47.02
N VAL A 298 28.68 -21.04 46.90
CA VAL A 298 27.42 -21.80 46.92
C VAL A 298 26.69 -21.66 48.26
N VAL A 299 27.41 -21.47 49.37
CA VAL A 299 26.80 -21.25 50.70
C VAL A 299 26.29 -19.82 50.85
N ASP A 300 27.02 -18.82 50.33
CA ASP A 300 26.57 -17.42 50.33
C ASP A 300 25.34 -17.23 49.41
N ASP A 301 25.33 -17.88 48.24
CA ASP A 301 24.19 -17.87 47.31
C ASP A 301 22.94 -18.60 47.86
N ILE A 302 23.08 -19.51 48.84
CA ILE A 302 21.96 -20.16 49.52
C ILE A 302 21.47 -19.29 50.70
N ASP A 303 22.40 -18.67 51.44
CA ASP A 303 22.15 -17.75 52.56
C ASP A 303 21.36 -16.51 52.13
N ASP A 304 21.57 -16.06 50.88
CA ASP A 304 20.77 -14.98 50.29
C ASP A 304 19.28 -15.32 50.22
N TYR A 305 18.90 -16.61 50.06
CA TYR A 305 17.52 -17.05 49.83
C TYR A 305 16.86 -17.72 51.03
N ILE A 306 17.61 -18.39 51.90
CA ILE A 306 17.11 -19.04 53.12
C ILE A 306 18.05 -18.79 54.30
N GLU A 307 17.50 -18.49 55.47
CA GLU A 307 18.31 -18.33 56.69
C GLU A 307 18.80 -19.71 57.15
N LEU A 308 20.12 -19.93 57.12
CA LEU A 308 20.76 -21.17 57.56
C LEU A 308 21.15 -21.09 59.04
N THR A 309 20.85 -22.12 59.82
CA THR A 309 21.41 -22.26 61.17
C THR A 309 22.92 -22.47 61.12
N PHE A 310 23.62 -22.15 62.22
CA PHE A 310 25.08 -22.32 62.32
C PHE A 310 25.56 -23.72 61.92
N HIS A 311 24.84 -24.77 62.33
CA HIS A 311 25.17 -26.16 62.00
C HIS A 311 24.87 -26.52 60.53
N GLU A 312 23.77 -26.04 59.95
CA GLU A 312 23.44 -26.22 58.52
C GLU A 312 24.47 -25.52 57.62
N ARG A 313 24.93 -24.32 58.00
CA ARG A 313 25.94 -23.54 57.25
C ARG A 313 27.30 -24.25 57.23
N LEU A 314 27.73 -24.80 58.36
CA LEU A 314 28.99 -25.54 58.48
C LEU A 314 28.96 -26.87 57.69
N ARG A 315 27.85 -27.61 57.77
CA ARG A 315 27.68 -28.91 57.09
C ARG A 315 27.48 -28.76 55.58
N SER A 316 26.66 -27.79 55.14
CA SER A 316 26.47 -27.46 53.73
C SER A 316 27.78 -26.98 53.09
N GLY A 317 28.58 -26.19 53.82
CA GLY A 317 29.93 -25.81 53.39
C GLY A 317 30.89 -26.99 53.27
N TRP A 318 30.84 -27.96 54.18
CA TRP A 318 31.65 -29.18 54.11
C TRP A 318 31.24 -30.12 52.95
N PHE A 319 29.95 -30.28 52.69
CA PHE A 319 29.44 -31.10 51.59
C PHE A 319 29.72 -30.47 50.22
N ALA A 320 29.55 -29.15 50.07
CA ALA A 320 29.95 -28.42 48.87
C ALA A 320 31.48 -28.51 48.63
N PHE A 321 32.29 -28.44 49.70
CA PHE A 321 33.76 -28.56 49.64
C PHE A 321 34.23 -29.96 49.23
N THR A 322 33.53 -31.02 49.68
CA THR A 322 33.89 -32.43 49.41
C THR A 322 33.19 -33.04 48.18
N ARG A 323 32.44 -32.24 47.42
CA ARG A 323 31.60 -32.68 46.29
C ARG A 323 30.56 -33.74 46.67
N GLN A 324 30.00 -33.63 47.87
CA GLN A 324 28.88 -34.44 48.33
C GLN A 324 27.56 -33.73 48.04
N GLU A 325 26.48 -34.49 47.85
CA GLU A 325 25.14 -33.91 47.69
C GLU A 325 24.74 -33.15 48.98
N LEU A 326 24.20 -31.94 48.81
CA LEU A 326 23.69 -31.14 49.92
C LEU A 326 22.46 -31.80 50.56
N ASP A 327 22.25 -31.57 51.86
CA ASP A 327 21.11 -32.15 52.58
C ASP A 327 19.78 -31.73 51.91
N LYS A 328 18.86 -32.70 51.77
CA LYS A 328 17.62 -32.55 50.98
C LYS A 328 16.72 -31.43 51.52
N ASP A 329 16.64 -31.28 52.84
CA ASP A 329 15.85 -30.24 53.50
C ASP A 329 16.38 -28.82 53.20
N VAL A 330 17.71 -28.62 53.20
CA VAL A 330 18.35 -27.36 52.81
C VAL A 330 18.07 -27.04 51.34
N MET A 331 18.21 -28.05 50.47
CA MET A 331 18.00 -27.90 49.03
C MET A 331 16.52 -27.67 48.67
N ASP A 332 15.59 -28.33 49.35
CA ASP A 332 14.15 -28.17 49.15
C ASP A 332 13.70 -26.76 49.58
N ARG A 333 14.14 -26.25 50.75
CA ARG A 333 13.87 -24.85 51.17
C ARG A 333 14.46 -23.83 50.19
N PHE A 334 15.68 -24.07 49.70
CA PHE A 334 16.35 -23.20 48.73
C PHE A 334 15.59 -23.17 47.40
N LYS A 335 15.23 -24.34 46.84
CA LYS A 335 14.46 -24.47 45.59
C LYS A 335 13.13 -23.71 45.68
N LEU A 336 12.43 -23.82 46.80
CA LEU A 336 11.18 -23.10 47.05
C LEU A 336 11.39 -21.58 47.11
N SER A 337 12.31 -21.10 47.95
CA SER A 337 12.56 -19.66 48.14
C SER A 337 13.11 -18.99 46.88
N LYS A 338 14.06 -19.64 46.20
CA LYS A 338 14.62 -19.16 44.94
C LYS A 338 13.58 -19.16 43.83
N GLY A 339 12.83 -20.26 43.67
CA GLY A 339 11.74 -20.32 42.69
C GLY A 339 10.72 -19.20 42.88
N TYR A 340 10.37 -18.90 44.13
CA TYR A 340 9.44 -17.82 44.46
C TYR A 340 10.00 -16.44 44.12
N ARG A 341 11.23 -16.13 44.56
CA ARG A 341 11.86 -14.81 44.31
C ARG A 341 12.16 -14.58 42.83
N ASP A 342 12.65 -15.60 42.13
CA ASP A 342 12.94 -15.51 40.70
C ASP A 342 11.66 -15.26 39.90
N HIS A 343 10.58 -15.99 40.21
CA HIS A 343 9.30 -15.80 39.53
C HIS A 343 8.68 -14.44 39.84
N LYS A 344 8.69 -14.01 41.12
CA LYS A 344 8.24 -12.66 41.52
C LYS A 344 9.00 -11.57 40.79
N GLY A 345 10.34 -11.66 40.75
CA GLY A 345 11.20 -10.70 40.07
C GLY A 345 10.95 -10.64 38.57
N GLN A 346 10.66 -11.77 37.92
CA GLN A 346 10.29 -11.81 36.50
C GLN A 346 8.96 -11.11 36.23
N LEU A 347 7.94 -11.34 37.05
CA LEU A 347 6.63 -10.68 36.94
C LEU A 347 6.75 -9.16 37.13
N GLU A 348 7.50 -8.72 38.16
CA GLU A 348 7.73 -7.29 38.41
C GLU A 348 8.51 -6.62 37.27
N MET A 349 9.55 -7.28 36.74
CA MET A 349 10.32 -6.78 35.62
C MET A 349 9.48 -6.69 34.34
N SER A 350 8.67 -7.71 34.06
CA SER A 350 7.72 -7.72 32.94
C SER A 350 6.71 -6.57 33.06
N ALA A 351 6.15 -6.37 34.24
CA ALA A 351 5.22 -5.27 34.50
C ALA A 351 5.89 -3.90 34.31
N ARG A 352 7.12 -3.71 34.80
CA ARG A 352 7.90 -2.47 34.58
C ARG A 352 8.17 -2.22 33.10
N GLN A 353 8.58 -3.24 32.35
CA GLN A 353 8.79 -3.12 30.91
C GLN A 353 7.52 -2.70 30.15
N MET A 354 6.34 -3.19 30.57
CA MET A 354 5.07 -2.75 30.00
C MET A 354 4.79 -1.26 30.32
N LEU A 355 4.88 -0.89 31.61
CA LEU A 355 4.53 0.43 32.13
C LEU A 355 5.51 1.54 31.72
N ASP A 356 6.78 1.20 31.50
CA ASP A 356 7.81 2.16 31.06
C ASP A 356 8.03 2.15 29.54
N GLY A 357 7.54 1.10 28.85
CA GLY A 357 7.71 0.86 27.43
C GLY A 357 6.43 1.03 26.62
N ALA A 358 6.02 -0.04 25.92
CA ALA A 358 4.96 0.00 24.91
C ALA A 358 3.59 0.45 25.45
N TYR A 359 3.32 0.27 26.75
CA TYR A 359 2.05 0.60 27.39
C TYR A 359 2.13 1.80 28.32
N LYS A 360 3.23 2.57 28.28
CA LYS A 360 3.42 3.74 29.13
C LYS A 360 2.29 4.77 29.04
N HIS A 361 1.67 4.90 27.87
CA HIS A 361 0.60 5.87 27.63
C HIS A 361 -0.81 5.30 27.81
N SER A 362 -0.96 4.00 28.06
CA SER A 362 -2.26 3.32 28.15
C SER A 362 -2.51 2.57 29.45
N LEU A 363 -1.47 2.22 30.21
CA LEU A 363 -1.60 1.54 31.50
C LEU A 363 -1.04 2.40 32.64
N GLU A 364 -1.78 2.46 33.74
CA GLU A 364 -1.35 3.07 35.00
C GLU A 364 -0.83 2.00 35.97
N HIS A 365 -1.48 0.83 36.00
CA HIS A 365 -1.16 -0.25 36.92
C HIS A 365 -1.13 -1.62 36.23
N VAL A 366 -0.24 -2.48 36.71
CA VAL A 366 -0.26 -3.93 36.45
C VAL A 366 -0.44 -4.61 37.80
N VAL A 367 -1.43 -5.50 37.92
CA VAL A 367 -1.67 -6.32 39.11
C VAL A 367 -1.41 -7.76 38.73
N ASN A 368 -0.32 -8.35 39.25
CA ASN A 368 -0.03 -9.77 39.07
C ASN A 368 -0.76 -10.58 40.15
N GLY A 369 -1.44 -11.64 39.73
CA GLY A 369 -2.19 -12.54 40.61
C GLY A 369 -1.32 -13.29 41.61
N ALA A 370 -1.96 -13.86 42.62
CA ALA A 370 -1.31 -14.64 43.65
C ALA A 370 -0.70 -15.92 43.05
N PHE A 371 0.49 -16.29 43.54
CA PHE A 371 1.10 -17.57 43.21
C PHE A 371 1.89 -18.11 44.40
N ARG A 372 2.13 -19.40 44.38
CA ARG A 372 3.04 -20.09 45.30
C ARG A 372 3.97 -21.00 44.52
N VAL A 373 5.05 -21.42 45.17
CA VAL A 373 5.97 -22.40 44.62
C VAL A 373 5.88 -23.66 45.44
N GLU A 374 5.71 -24.78 44.77
CA GLU A 374 5.67 -26.11 45.36
C GLU A 374 6.77 -26.99 44.76
N LEU A 375 7.19 -28.01 45.51
CA LEU A 375 8.11 -29.01 45.01
C LEU A 375 7.33 -30.16 44.37
N LYS A 376 7.50 -30.35 43.05
CA LYS A 376 6.96 -31.51 42.34
C LYS A 376 8.04 -32.58 42.14
N PRO A 377 7.71 -33.87 42.34
CA PRO A 377 8.67 -34.95 42.13
C PRO A 377 8.99 -35.10 40.64
N VAL A 378 10.24 -35.43 40.34
CA VAL A 378 10.72 -35.78 39.00
C VAL A 378 11.64 -36.99 39.07
N GLU A 379 11.48 -37.91 38.12
CA GLU A 379 12.36 -39.07 37.97
C GLU A 379 13.54 -38.69 37.07
N ILE A 380 14.73 -38.60 37.68
CA ILE A 380 15.99 -38.37 36.98
C ILE A 380 16.62 -39.72 36.67
N TRP A 381 16.61 -40.11 35.40
CA TRP A 381 17.15 -41.38 34.94
C TRP A 381 18.68 -41.42 35.05
N ARG A 382 19.20 -42.50 35.66
CA ARG A 382 20.63 -42.72 35.86
C ARG A 382 21.27 -43.19 34.56
N TYR A 383 22.44 -42.64 34.22
CA TYR A 383 23.22 -43.10 33.07
C TYR A 383 23.83 -44.52 33.27
N ARG A 384 24.03 -44.92 34.53
CA ARG A 384 24.50 -46.25 34.95
C ARG A 384 23.96 -46.53 36.36
N TRP A 385 23.41 -47.71 36.61
CA TRP A 385 22.92 -48.15 37.92
C TRP A 385 23.40 -49.59 38.16
N ASP A 386 23.56 -49.96 39.42
CA ASP A 386 23.94 -51.32 39.79
C ASP A 386 22.72 -52.13 40.24
N GLU A 387 22.19 -52.96 39.34
CA GLU A 387 21.06 -53.86 39.62
C GLU A 387 21.39 -54.88 40.72
N SER A 388 22.67 -55.19 40.95
CA SER A 388 23.09 -56.14 41.99
C SER A 388 23.13 -55.51 43.40
N ALA A 389 23.11 -54.18 43.48
CA ALA A 389 22.99 -53.40 44.71
C ALA A 389 21.56 -52.89 44.97
N ASP A 390 20.58 -53.36 44.20
CA ASP A 390 19.15 -52.97 44.26
C ASP A 390 18.90 -51.48 43.93
N GLU A 391 19.76 -50.87 43.11
CA GLU A 391 19.59 -49.49 42.65
C GLU A 391 18.53 -49.36 41.54
N GLN A 392 17.57 -48.46 41.70
CA GLN A 392 16.56 -48.13 40.69
C GLN A 392 17.19 -47.39 39.49
N PRO A 393 16.66 -47.57 38.25
CA PRO A 393 17.20 -46.92 37.05
C PRO A 393 16.99 -45.40 37.02
N PHE A 394 16.26 -44.85 37.98
CA PHE A 394 16.06 -43.43 38.19
C PHE A 394 16.26 -43.05 39.66
N LYS A 395 16.62 -41.79 39.91
CA LYS A 395 16.57 -41.14 41.22
C LYS A 395 15.37 -40.20 41.22
N VAL A 396 14.54 -40.24 42.25
CA VAL A 396 13.48 -39.23 42.44
C VAL A 396 14.10 -37.98 43.06
N ASP A 397 14.02 -36.86 42.37
CA ASP A 397 14.35 -35.52 42.88
C ASP A 397 13.09 -34.65 42.88
N SER A 398 13.20 -33.44 43.42
CA SER A 398 12.17 -32.41 43.45
C SER A 398 12.57 -31.23 42.57
N TYR A 399 11.61 -30.60 41.88
CA TYR A 399 11.83 -29.30 41.24
C TYR A 399 10.76 -28.31 41.69
N ALA A 400 11.14 -27.02 41.73
CA ALA A 400 10.24 -25.94 42.05
C ALA A 400 9.28 -25.70 40.87
N ALA A 401 7.98 -25.89 41.12
CA ALA A 401 6.89 -25.61 40.19
C ALA A 401 6.05 -24.45 40.74
N VAL A 402 5.76 -23.47 39.89
CA VAL A 402 4.81 -22.41 40.21
C VAL A 402 3.41 -22.98 40.14
N VAL A 403 2.60 -22.65 41.15
CA VAL A 403 1.17 -22.95 41.23
C VAL A 403 0.47 -21.63 41.48
N GLU A 404 -0.36 -21.20 40.53
CA GLU A 404 -1.18 -20.00 40.65
C GLU A 404 -2.20 -20.17 41.80
N GLY A 405 -2.52 -19.08 42.47
CA GLY A 405 -3.38 -19.03 43.66
C GLY A 405 -4.67 -18.24 43.42
N ASP A 406 -5.57 -18.32 44.39
CA ASP A 406 -6.88 -17.66 44.34
C ASP A 406 -6.75 -16.16 44.69
N ASP A 407 -7.24 -15.28 43.83
CA ASP A 407 -7.30 -13.83 44.06
C ASP A 407 -8.70 -13.36 44.51
N VAL A 408 -8.80 -12.59 45.60
CA VAL A 408 -10.06 -11.94 46.02
C VAL A 408 -9.82 -10.45 46.20
N ILE A 409 -10.21 -9.65 45.20
CA ILE A 409 -9.89 -8.21 45.13
C ILE A 409 -11.16 -7.41 44.81
N ASP A 410 -11.42 -6.37 45.60
CA ASP A 410 -12.42 -5.34 45.28
C ASP A 410 -11.72 -3.99 45.12
N ALA A 411 -11.62 -3.51 43.88
CA ALA A 411 -10.98 -2.25 43.52
C ALA A 411 -11.98 -1.20 43.03
N GLY A 412 -13.30 -1.41 43.17
CA GLY A 412 -14.32 -0.51 42.62
C GLY A 412 -14.17 0.95 43.09
N LYS A 413 -13.61 1.17 44.29
CA LYS A 413 -13.37 2.49 44.89
C LYS A 413 -11.92 2.96 44.85
N GLY A 414 -11.04 2.25 44.14
CA GLY A 414 -9.60 2.49 44.11
C GLY A 414 -8.79 1.25 44.47
N LEU A 415 -7.55 1.17 43.99
CA LEU A 415 -6.63 0.08 44.33
C LEU A 415 -6.10 0.24 45.77
N PRO A 416 -6.10 -0.82 46.60
CA PRO A 416 -5.48 -0.79 47.91
C PRO A 416 -4.00 -0.38 47.84
N ALA A 417 -3.54 0.39 48.84
CA ALA A 417 -2.17 0.92 48.87
C ALA A 417 -1.13 -0.21 48.91
N ASP A 418 -1.44 -1.28 49.63
CA ASP A 418 -0.63 -2.46 49.94
C ASP A 418 -1.01 -3.72 49.14
N LEU A 419 -1.77 -3.57 48.04
CA LEU A 419 -2.13 -4.69 47.17
C LEU A 419 -0.87 -5.44 46.69
N GLU A 420 -0.74 -6.70 47.06
CA GLU A 420 0.36 -7.56 46.62
C GLU A 420 0.31 -7.78 45.09
N GLY A 421 1.48 -7.89 44.44
CA GLY A 421 1.59 -8.04 42.99
C GLY A 421 1.36 -6.77 42.16
N LYS A 422 0.95 -5.65 42.79
CA LYS A 422 0.75 -4.35 42.13
C LYS A 422 2.07 -3.66 41.76
N VAL A 423 2.20 -3.27 40.50
CA VAL A 423 3.27 -2.41 39.97
C VAL A 423 2.63 -1.19 39.30
N SER A 424 3.09 0.01 39.65
CA SER A 424 2.53 1.28 39.15
C SER A 424 3.50 2.02 38.23
N GLY A 425 2.95 2.60 37.15
CA GLY A 425 3.61 3.48 36.20
C GLY A 425 3.27 4.96 36.45
N SER A 426 3.19 5.72 35.36
CA SER A 426 2.79 7.13 35.42
C SER A 426 1.26 7.28 35.36
N ALA A 427 0.68 8.08 36.25
CA ALA A 427 -0.73 8.44 36.20
C ALA A 427 -1.06 9.22 34.91
N GLY A 428 -2.29 9.12 34.44
CA GLY A 428 -2.77 9.89 33.29
C GLY A 428 -4.22 9.55 32.94
N ASP A 429 -4.97 10.56 32.50
CA ASP A 429 -6.37 10.42 32.12
C ASP A 429 -6.53 9.39 30.99
N GLY A 430 -7.49 8.46 31.13
CA GLY A 430 -7.77 7.40 30.16
C GLY A 430 -6.87 6.17 30.24
N LYS A 431 -5.90 6.11 31.16
CA LYS A 431 -5.10 4.90 31.40
C LYS A 431 -5.87 3.86 32.20
N GLY A 432 -5.59 2.59 31.91
CA GLY A 432 -6.26 1.44 32.52
C GLY A 432 -5.38 0.63 33.47
N VAL A 433 -5.98 -0.43 34.01
CA VAL A 433 -5.35 -1.45 34.86
C VAL A 433 -5.28 -2.76 34.12
N PHE A 434 -4.10 -3.38 34.14
CA PHE A 434 -3.89 -4.72 33.60
C PHE A 434 -3.84 -5.75 34.74
N TRP A 435 -4.87 -6.58 34.81
CA TRP A 435 -5.03 -7.68 35.75
C TRP A 435 -4.48 -8.97 35.12
N ARG A 436 -3.38 -9.48 35.66
CA ARG A 436 -2.73 -10.70 35.20
C ARG A 436 -3.05 -11.84 36.16
N LEU A 437 -4.15 -12.52 35.89
CA LEU A 437 -4.66 -13.61 36.68
C LEU A 437 -4.20 -14.94 36.07
N GLY A 438 -3.87 -15.90 36.92
CA GLY A 438 -3.36 -17.21 36.53
C GLY A 438 -4.47 -18.26 36.39
N ASP A 439 -4.11 -19.51 36.66
CA ASP A 439 -5.05 -20.54 37.09
C ASP A 439 -5.54 -20.20 38.54
N GLY A 440 -6.49 -20.92 39.13
CA GLY A 440 -7.04 -20.61 40.47
C GLY A 440 -8.45 -19.98 40.47
N ASN A 441 -9.09 -19.90 41.64
CA ASN A 441 -10.45 -19.37 41.74
C ASN A 441 -10.42 -17.87 42.08
N ASP A 442 -10.61 -17.02 41.08
CA ASP A 442 -10.46 -15.58 41.26
C ASP A 442 -11.81 -14.87 41.34
N ARG A 443 -11.88 -13.85 42.19
CA ARG A 443 -12.97 -12.89 42.29
C ARG A 443 -12.41 -11.48 42.31
N VAL A 444 -12.56 -10.75 41.21
CA VAL A 444 -12.00 -9.41 41.04
C VAL A 444 -13.06 -8.43 40.59
N ILE A 445 -13.22 -7.32 41.31
CA ILE A 445 -13.98 -6.14 40.88
C ILE A 445 -12.97 -5.05 40.48
N GLY A 446 -13.01 -4.65 39.21
CA GLY A 446 -12.13 -3.65 38.60
C GLY A 446 -12.38 -2.23 39.11
N LEU A 447 -11.58 -1.28 38.62
CA LEU A 447 -11.78 0.14 38.90
C LEU A 447 -12.99 0.68 38.11
N GLU A 448 -13.90 1.36 38.80
CA GLU A 448 -15.13 1.90 38.19
C GLU A 448 -14.88 2.87 37.02
N ASN A 449 -13.88 3.75 37.14
CA ASN A 449 -13.70 4.87 36.21
C ASN A 449 -12.49 4.73 35.27
N GLN A 450 -11.85 3.56 35.25
CA GLN A 450 -10.70 3.26 34.39
C GLN A 450 -10.97 1.98 33.59
N PRO A 451 -10.39 1.84 32.39
CA PRO A 451 -10.42 0.56 31.66
C PRO A 451 -9.72 -0.55 32.46
N ASN A 452 -10.33 -1.73 32.51
CA ASN A 452 -9.82 -2.93 33.16
C ASN A 452 -9.55 -4.00 32.10
N ILE A 453 -8.31 -4.48 32.06
CA ILE A 453 -7.89 -5.54 31.16
C ILE A 453 -7.56 -6.77 32.00
N PHE A 454 -8.44 -7.77 31.96
CA PHE A 454 -8.27 -9.05 32.64
C PHE A 454 -7.65 -10.07 31.69
N THR A 455 -6.50 -10.62 32.04
CA THR A 455 -5.96 -11.84 31.42
C THR A 455 -6.07 -12.96 32.43
N TYR A 456 -6.61 -14.11 32.03
CA TYR A 456 -6.89 -15.22 32.95
C TYR A 456 -6.81 -16.59 32.24
N ARG A 457 -6.66 -17.65 33.02
CA ARG A 457 -6.55 -19.03 32.52
C ARG A 457 -7.66 -19.94 33.07
N ALA A 458 -7.33 -21.13 33.55
CA ALA A 458 -8.29 -22.14 33.98
C ALA A 458 -8.97 -21.78 35.31
N ASP A 459 -9.83 -22.68 35.78
CA ASP A 459 -10.61 -22.57 37.02
C ASP A 459 -11.65 -21.44 37.02
N HIS A 460 -12.39 -21.30 38.13
CA HIS A 460 -13.55 -20.43 38.20
C HIS A 460 -13.14 -18.96 38.35
N LYS A 461 -13.58 -18.10 37.44
CA LYS A 461 -13.33 -16.65 37.52
C LYS A 461 -14.65 -15.89 37.70
N ALA A 462 -14.70 -14.99 38.67
CA ALA A 462 -15.79 -14.03 38.87
C ALA A 462 -15.23 -12.60 38.72
N LEU A 463 -15.26 -12.07 37.49
CA LEU A 463 -14.59 -10.83 37.12
C LEU A 463 -15.61 -9.77 36.74
N THR A 464 -15.48 -8.57 37.32
CA THR A 464 -16.38 -7.44 37.08
C THR A 464 -15.58 -6.22 36.63
N GLY A 465 -15.99 -5.62 35.51
CA GLY A 465 -15.50 -4.36 34.98
C GLY A 465 -16.03 -3.14 35.74
N GLY A 466 -16.09 -2.01 35.05
CA GLY A 466 -16.53 -0.70 35.55
C GLY A 466 -17.41 0.01 34.52
N ALA A 467 -17.25 1.34 34.42
CA ALA A 467 -18.01 2.21 33.53
C ALA A 467 -17.24 2.62 32.26
N LYS A 468 -16.10 1.97 32.00
CA LYS A 468 -15.25 2.16 30.81
C LYS A 468 -15.18 0.84 30.06
N SER A 469 -14.80 0.89 28.78
CA SER A 469 -14.57 -0.33 28.01
C SER A 469 -13.53 -1.23 28.67
N ASP A 470 -13.97 -2.41 29.07
CA ASP A 470 -13.20 -3.44 29.73
C ASP A 470 -12.97 -4.64 28.81
N ALA A 471 -11.96 -5.45 29.11
CA ALA A 471 -11.59 -6.57 28.26
C ALA A 471 -11.17 -7.80 29.07
N PHE A 472 -11.66 -8.96 28.65
CA PHE A 472 -11.51 -10.26 29.30
C PHE A 472 -10.83 -11.23 28.34
N TYR A 473 -9.55 -11.49 28.52
CA TYR A 473 -8.74 -12.39 27.72
C TYR A 473 -8.56 -13.72 28.44
N GLN A 474 -9.19 -14.76 27.92
CA GLN A 474 -8.94 -16.12 28.36
C GLN A 474 -7.81 -16.73 27.54
N GLU A 475 -6.70 -17.12 28.17
CA GLU A 475 -5.73 -18.00 27.52
C GLU A 475 -6.29 -19.43 27.51
N VAL A 476 -6.74 -19.90 26.34
CA VAL A 476 -7.36 -21.22 26.21
C VAL A 476 -6.28 -22.30 26.20
N THR A 477 -6.31 -23.19 27.19
CA THR A 477 -5.36 -24.30 27.32
C THR A 477 -5.86 -25.57 26.64
N GLU A 478 -4.94 -26.48 26.31
CA GLU A 478 -5.29 -27.82 25.79
C GLU A 478 -6.17 -28.60 26.78
N ALA A 479 -5.88 -28.50 28.09
CA ALA A 479 -6.67 -29.13 29.13
C ALA A 479 -8.13 -28.63 29.17
N GLU A 480 -8.36 -27.34 28.89
CA GLU A 480 -9.71 -26.79 28.79
C GLU A 480 -10.45 -27.38 27.58
N LEU A 481 -9.77 -27.47 26.43
CA LEU A 481 -10.34 -28.07 25.22
C LEU A 481 -10.62 -29.58 25.38
N ASP A 482 -9.93 -30.27 26.28
CA ASP A 482 -10.16 -31.69 26.58
C ASP A 482 -11.16 -31.96 27.72
N ARG A 483 -11.79 -30.92 28.26
CA ARG A 483 -12.77 -31.04 29.33
C ARG A 483 -13.94 -31.94 28.92
N THR A 484 -14.30 -32.85 29.82
CA THR A 484 -15.29 -33.92 29.57
C THR A 484 -16.65 -33.68 30.23
N SER A 485 -16.71 -32.83 31.26
CA SER A 485 -17.93 -32.58 32.05
C SER A 485 -18.01 -31.12 32.49
N LYS A 486 -19.24 -30.63 32.71
CA LYS A 486 -19.51 -29.26 33.13
C LYS A 486 -18.69 -28.92 34.39
N PRO A 487 -18.04 -27.74 34.47
CA PRO A 487 -17.36 -27.34 35.69
C PRO A 487 -18.37 -27.21 36.84
N ALA A 488 -17.89 -27.45 38.07
CA ALA A 488 -18.72 -27.32 39.27
C ALA A 488 -19.26 -25.90 39.45
N HIS A 489 -18.46 -24.90 39.08
CA HIS A 489 -18.83 -23.49 39.04
C HIS A 489 -18.49 -22.91 37.67
N LEU A 490 -19.42 -22.14 37.10
CA LEU A 490 -19.22 -21.43 35.84
C LEU A 490 -18.45 -20.16 36.12
N SER A 491 -17.49 -19.80 35.27
CA SER A 491 -16.92 -18.46 35.32
C SER A 491 -18.02 -17.43 35.01
N VAL A 492 -17.98 -16.28 35.68
CA VAL A 492 -18.92 -15.17 35.53
C VAL A 492 -18.12 -13.93 35.17
N LEU A 493 -18.41 -13.36 34.00
CA LEU A 493 -17.78 -12.13 33.51
C LEU A 493 -18.84 -11.06 33.36
N ASP A 494 -18.64 -9.92 34.00
CA ASP A 494 -19.55 -8.78 33.95
C ASP A 494 -18.77 -7.57 33.44
N GLY A 495 -19.07 -7.09 32.23
CA GLY A 495 -18.41 -5.91 31.66
C GLY A 495 -18.80 -4.60 32.34
N GLY A 496 -19.98 -4.54 32.97
CA GLY A 496 -20.51 -3.30 33.51
C GLY A 496 -21.10 -2.40 32.42
N ALA A 497 -20.62 -1.16 32.34
CA ALA A 497 -21.03 -0.20 31.32
C ALA A 497 -19.82 0.17 30.46
N GLY A 498 -20.03 0.36 29.16
CA GLY A 498 -18.94 0.59 28.25
C GLY A 498 -19.19 -0.15 26.95
N SER A 499 -18.10 -0.61 26.34
CA SER A 499 -18.16 -1.51 25.19
C SER A 499 -17.13 -2.57 25.48
N ASP A 500 -17.62 -3.74 25.91
CA ASP A 500 -16.81 -4.69 26.65
C ASP A 500 -16.52 -5.92 25.82
N THR A 501 -15.34 -6.52 26.02
CA THR A 501 -14.81 -7.53 25.09
C THR A 501 -14.44 -8.83 25.78
N LEU A 502 -14.92 -9.96 25.26
CA LEU A 502 -14.39 -11.29 25.53
C LEU A 502 -13.43 -11.72 24.41
N ALA A 503 -12.21 -12.12 24.74
CA ALA A 503 -11.25 -12.64 23.77
C ALA A 503 -10.71 -14.00 24.20
N LEU A 504 -10.76 -14.97 23.29
CA LEU A 504 -10.25 -16.32 23.49
C LEU A 504 -8.88 -16.42 22.81
N GLU A 505 -7.84 -16.32 23.62
CA GLU A 505 -6.45 -16.23 23.17
C GLU A 505 -5.77 -17.60 23.08
N GLY A 506 -4.70 -17.66 22.28
CA GLY A 506 -3.96 -18.88 22.02
C GLY A 506 -4.27 -19.47 20.65
N ASN A 507 -3.95 -20.76 20.47
CA ASN A 507 -4.27 -21.50 19.26
C ASN A 507 -4.82 -22.87 19.66
N ARG A 508 -5.83 -23.36 18.94
CA ARG A 508 -6.16 -24.78 19.01
C ARG A 508 -4.92 -25.61 18.63
N PRO A 509 -4.53 -26.61 19.46
CA PRO A 509 -3.44 -27.53 19.14
C PRO A 509 -3.65 -28.29 17.82
N ARG A 510 -2.59 -28.89 17.29
CA ARG A 510 -2.68 -29.69 16.04
C ARG A 510 -3.20 -31.10 16.28
N ASN A 511 -3.03 -31.63 17.49
CA ASN A 511 -3.60 -32.90 17.93
C ASN A 511 -5.11 -32.76 18.18
N ASP A 512 -5.80 -33.90 18.14
CA ASP A 512 -7.23 -33.93 18.36
C ASP A 512 -7.55 -33.67 19.82
N THR A 513 -8.27 -32.57 20.06
CA THR A 513 -8.92 -32.23 21.32
C THR A 513 -10.38 -32.66 21.31
N ARG A 514 -10.96 -32.91 22.48
CA ARG A 514 -12.39 -33.28 22.59
C ARG A 514 -13.33 -32.18 22.09
N ASN A 515 -13.01 -30.93 22.44
CA ASN A 515 -13.73 -29.74 21.99
C ASN A 515 -12.91 -29.02 20.91
N ILE A 516 -13.58 -28.59 19.84
CA ILE A 516 -12.95 -27.98 18.66
C ILE A 516 -13.01 -26.45 18.69
N GLY A 517 -13.79 -25.86 19.59
CA GLY A 517 -13.96 -24.40 19.71
C GLY A 517 -15.02 -24.07 20.76
N HIS A 518 -15.70 -22.94 20.58
CA HIS A 518 -16.68 -22.42 21.53
C HIS A 518 -18.00 -22.09 20.84
N ASP A 519 -19.12 -22.32 21.52
CA ASP A 519 -20.42 -21.72 21.22
C ASP A 519 -20.58 -20.51 22.14
N ILE A 520 -20.58 -19.31 21.57
CA ILE A 520 -20.64 -18.02 22.27
C ILE A 520 -21.94 -17.32 21.85
N ASN A 521 -22.80 -17.02 22.81
CA ASN A 521 -24.07 -16.36 22.56
C ASN A 521 -24.16 -15.11 23.45
N LEU A 522 -24.01 -13.92 22.85
CA LEU A 522 -24.00 -12.63 23.54
C LEU A 522 -25.40 -12.28 24.06
N GLN A 523 -26.46 -12.61 23.33
CA GLN A 523 -27.85 -12.33 23.73
C GLN A 523 -28.28 -13.05 25.01
N SER A 524 -27.87 -14.31 25.19
CA SER A 524 -28.11 -15.11 26.42
C SER A 524 -26.96 -15.02 27.43
N GLY A 525 -25.84 -14.41 27.04
CA GLY A 525 -24.60 -14.38 27.82
C GLY A 525 -23.96 -15.76 28.01
N LYS A 526 -24.23 -16.76 27.17
CA LYS A 526 -23.77 -18.13 27.39
C LYS A 526 -22.51 -18.44 26.57
N VAL A 527 -21.44 -18.91 27.22
CA VAL A 527 -20.27 -19.52 26.55
C VAL A 527 -20.18 -21.00 26.89
N SER A 528 -20.00 -21.83 25.86
CA SER A 528 -19.88 -23.28 25.99
C SER A 528 -18.73 -23.82 25.14
N LEU A 529 -18.05 -24.88 25.58
CA LEU A 529 -17.10 -25.61 24.75
C LEU A 529 -17.85 -26.49 23.76
N ARG A 530 -17.46 -26.40 22.48
CA ARG A 530 -18.14 -27.07 21.38
C ARG A 530 -17.38 -28.34 20.98
N GLY A 531 -18.07 -29.48 21.01
CA GLY A 531 -17.56 -30.76 20.52
C GLY A 531 -17.57 -30.88 18.99
N LEU A 532 -16.93 -31.94 18.48
CA LEU A 532 -16.96 -32.28 17.04
C LEU A 532 -18.35 -32.72 16.57
N ASP A 533 -19.06 -33.49 17.40
CA ASP A 533 -20.41 -33.99 17.11
C ASP A 533 -21.44 -32.87 17.37
N PRO A 534 -22.14 -32.37 16.33
CA PRO A 534 -23.11 -31.29 16.49
C PRO A 534 -24.38 -31.70 17.25
N TYR A 535 -24.60 -33.01 17.49
CA TYR A 535 -25.76 -33.52 18.24
C TYR A 535 -25.48 -33.67 19.74
N VAL A 536 -24.22 -33.50 20.17
CA VAL A 536 -23.84 -33.50 21.59
C VAL A 536 -23.89 -32.07 22.12
N ASP A 537 -24.59 -31.88 23.24
CA ASP A 537 -24.73 -30.57 23.88
C ASP A 537 -23.36 -29.97 24.21
N ALA A 538 -23.18 -28.70 23.82
CA ALA A 538 -21.99 -27.94 24.16
C ALA A 538 -21.85 -27.76 25.69
N LEU A 539 -20.63 -27.86 26.18
CA LEU A 539 -20.34 -27.84 27.60
C LEU A 539 -20.30 -26.41 28.13
N HIS A 540 -21.34 -25.98 28.85
CA HIS A 540 -21.40 -24.61 29.38
C HIS A 540 -20.28 -24.35 30.42
N VAL A 541 -19.47 -23.32 30.19
CA VAL A 541 -18.28 -23.01 31.00
C VAL A 541 -18.27 -21.59 31.58
N THR A 542 -18.86 -20.61 30.89
CA THR A 542 -18.85 -19.20 31.32
C THR A 542 -20.19 -18.53 31.07
N GLN A 543 -20.63 -17.71 32.03
CA GLN A 543 -21.75 -16.78 31.92
C GLN A 543 -21.22 -15.35 31.75
N LEU A 544 -21.79 -14.60 30.82
CA LEU A 544 -21.48 -13.23 30.49
C LEU A 544 -22.66 -12.32 30.88
N THR A 545 -22.34 -11.10 31.28
CA THR A 545 -23.25 -9.98 31.47
C THR A 545 -22.58 -8.74 30.88
N SER A 546 -23.31 -7.92 30.12
CA SER A 546 -22.79 -6.69 29.49
C SER A 546 -21.49 -6.92 28.70
N ILE A 547 -21.53 -7.84 27.73
CA ILE A 547 -20.40 -8.08 26.81
C ILE A 547 -20.96 -8.05 25.39
N GLU A 548 -20.53 -7.07 24.59
CA GLU A 548 -21.02 -6.83 23.23
C GLU A 548 -20.00 -7.24 22.17
N ASN A 549 -18.75 -7.46 22.55
CA ASN A 549 -17.68 -7.76 21.61
C ASN A 549 -17.01 -9.10 21.90
N VAL A 550 -16.61 -9.81 20.84
CA VAL A 550 -15.99 -11.13 20.97
C VAL A 550 -14.85 -11.36 19.98
N SER A 551 -13.77 -12.00 20.45
CA SER A 551 -12.70 -12.55 19.61
C SER A 551 -12.58 -14.06 19.85
N THR A 552 -12.69 -14.83 18.78
CA THR A 552 -12.68 -16.30 18.80
C THR A 552 -11.27 -16.88 18.79
N LEU A 553 -11.16 -18.14 19.22
CA LEU A 553 -9.88 -18.85 19.30
C LEU A 553 -9.31 -19.17 17.91
N ARG A 554 -8.03 -18.82 17.69
CA ARG A 554 -7.32 -19.13 16.44
C ARG A 554 -7.28 -20.63 16.17
N LYS A 555 -7.53 -21.01 14.91
CA LYS A 555 -7.60 -22.42 14.44
C LYS A 555 -8.66 -23.28 15.13
N GLY A 556 -9.46 -22.70 16.04
CA GLY A 556 -10.64 -23.35 16.59
C GLY A 556 -11.79 -23.34 15.58
N THR A 557 -12.92 -23.89 15.96
CA THR A 557 -14.15 -23.91 15.17
C THR A 557 -15.29 -23.43 16.07
N SER A 558 -15.50 -22.12 16.12
CA SER A 558 -16.45 -21.49 17.03
C SER A 558 -17.78 -21.17 16.35
N ARG A 559 -18.84 -21.05 17.13
CA ARG A 559 -20.09 -20.41 16.72
C ARG A 559 -20.33 -19.17 17.56
N VAL A 560 -20.62 -18.06 16.92
CA VAL A 560 -20.95 -16.80 17.58
C VAL A 560 -22.38 -16.42 17.23
N THR A 561 -23.16 -16.07 18.24
CA THR A 561 -24.45 -15.40 18.12
C THR A 561 -24.33 -14.06 18.82
N GLY A 562 -24.41 -12.96 18.07
CA GLY A 562 -24.42 -11.62 18.64
C GLY A 562 -25.80 -11.23 19.17
N SER A 563 -26.08 -9.92 19.19
CA SER A 563 -27.27 -9.29 19.76
C SER A 563 -27.99 -8.44 18.71
N ASP A 564 -29.01 -7.67 19.11
CA ASP A 564 -29.66 -6.69 18.24
C ASP A 564 -29.03 -5.27 18.35
N GLU A 565 -27.84 -5.20 18.94
CA GLU A 565 -27.03 -3.99 19.14
C GLU A 565 -25.72 -4.13 18.35
N ALA A 566 -25.09 -3.01 18.02
CA ALA A 566 -23.82 -3.00 17.28
C ALA A 566 -22.71 -3.80 18.00
N ASN A 567 -22.34 -4.96 17.46
CA ASN A 567 -21.31 -5.85 17.97
C ASN A 567 -19.99 -5.71 17.21
N ARG A 568 -18.88 -6.06 17.88
CA ARG A 568 -17.57 -6.26 17.22
C ARG A 568 -17.13 -7.69 17.37
N ILE A 569 -16.99 -8.39 16.24
CA ILE A 569 -16.74 -9.82 16.21
C ILE A 569 -15.46 -10.12 15.43
N ALA A 570 -14.49 -10.80 16.05
CA ALA A 570 -13.31 -11.33 15.37
C ALA A 570 -13.40 -12.86 15.23
N ALA A 571 -13.57 -13.32 13.99
CA ALA A 571 -13.61 -14.72 13.58
C ALA A 571 -12.21 -15.18 13.13
N ASN A 572 -11.47 -15.89 13.99
CA ASN A 572 -10.04 -16.19 13.82
C ASN A 572 -9.74 -17.65 13.47
N GLY A 573 -10.77 -18.49 13.35
CA GLY A 573 -10.67 -19.93 13.17
C GLY A 573 -11.41 -20.44 11.92
N TYR A 574 -12.21 -21.48 12.13
CA TYR A 574 -13.15 -22.06 11.18
C TYR A 574 -14.57 -21.73 11.64
N ASP A 575 -14.89 -20.44 11.74
CA ASP A 575 -15.99 -19.97 12.57
C ASP A 575 -17.29 -19.76 11.80
N GLN A 576 -18.40 -19.90 12.50
CA GLN A 576 -19.73 -19.50 12.07
C GLN A 576 -20.20 -18.34 12.93
N VAL A 577 -20.60 -17.23 12.32
CA VAL A 577 -21.07 -16.05 13.02
C VAL A 577 -22.47 -15.73 12.54
N ASN A 578 -23.37 -15.46 13.49
CA ASN A 578 -24.63 -14.78 13.26
C ASN A 578 -24.55 -13.52 14.13
N ALA A 579 -24.35 -12.36 13.51
CA ALA A 579 -24.05 -11.11 14.21
C ALA A 579 -25.32 -10.54 14.85
N GLY A 580 -26.45 -10.57 14.14
CA GLY A 580 -27.76 -10.27 14.70
C GLY A 580 -28.34 -9.02 14.08
N GLY A 581 -28.89 -8.13 14.89
CA GLY A 581 -29.30 -6.80 14.43
C GLY A 581 -28.30 -5.74 14.86
N GLY A 582 -28.36 -4.57 14.24
CA GLY A 582 -27.47 -3.46 14.57
C GLY A 582 -26.35 -3.29 13.55
N ASP A 583 -25.56 -2.22 13.70
CA ASP A 583 -24.48 -1.92 12.75
C ASP A 583 -23.21 -2.68 13.17
N ASP A 584 -23.06 -3.92 12.70
CA ASP A 584 -22.00 -4.81 13.18
C ASP A 584 -20.66 -4.60 12.48
N THR A 585 -19.56 -4.83 13.21
CA THR A 585 -18.21 -4.84 12.65
C THR A 585 -17.56 -6.21 12.82
N ILE A 586 -17.39 -6.93 11.73
CA ILE A 586 -16.87 -8.30 11.72
C ILE A 586 -15.48 -8.38 11.05
N ALA A 587 -14.47 -8.75 11.82
CA ALA A 587 -13.13 -9.07 11.32
C ALA A 587 -12.98 -10.58 11.09
N ILE A 588 -12.71 -10.96 9.85
CA ILE A 588 -12.61 -12.35 9.39
C ILE A 588 -11.13 -12.68 9.15
N GLY A 589 -10.46 -13.17 10.19
CA GLY A 589 -9.06 -13.60 10.17
C GLY A 589 -8.84 -15.09 9.92
N GLY A 590 -9.89 -15.89 10.17
CA GLY A 590 -9.92 -17.34 9.99
C GLY A 590 -9.73 -17.80 8.56
N ILE A 591 -9.26 -19.04 8.38
CA ILE A 591 -8.99 -19.61 7.05
C ILE A 591 -10.29 -19.90 6.28
N ASP A 592 -11.37 -20.22 6.98
CA ASP A 592 -12.68 -20.55 6.42
C ASP A 592 -13.79 -20.09 7.37
N CYS A 593 -14.52 -19.04 7.02
CA CYS A 593 -15.57 -18.49 7.89
C CYS A 593 -16.89 -18.30 7.15
N ARG A 594 -17.99 -18.49 7.85
CA ARG A 594 -19.34 -18.11 7.40
C ARG A 594 -19.92 -17.10 8.36
N VAL A 595 -20.33 -15.94 7.86
CA VAL A 595 -20.87 -14.84 8.63
C VAL A 595 -22.23 -14.47 8.07
N ASP A 596 -23.22 -14.39 8.94
CA ASP A 596 -24.52 -13.77 8.70
C ASP A 596 -24.52 -12.45 9.45
N GLY A 597 -24.58 -11.33 8.72
CA GLY A 597 -24.64 -9.99 9.31
C GLY A 597 -25.96 -9.73 10.01
N GLY A 598 -27.03 -10.29 9.45
CA GLY A 598 -28.40 -10.00 9.87
C GLY A 598 -28.84 -8.63 9.35
N SER A 599 -29.42 -7.79 10.22
CA SER A 599 -30.03 -6.52 9.79
C SER A 599 -29.30 -5.31 10.35
N GLY A 600 -28.79 -4.44 9.46
CA GLY A 600 -28.11 -3.21 9.85
C GLY A 600 -27.08 -2.80 8.81
N MET A 601 -26.34 -1.73 9.08
CA MET A 601 -25.23 -1.32 8.21
C MET A 601 -23.94 -2.03 8.60
N ASP A 602 -23.78 -3.26 8.11
CA ASP A 602 -22.68 -4.12 8.53
C ASP A 602 -21.37 -3.85 7.79
N ARG A 603 -20.26 -4.05 8.51
CA ARG A 603 -18.90 -3.91 8.00
C ARG A 603 -18.09 -5.17 8.19
N TYR A 604 -17.51 -5.67 7.11
CA TYR A 604 -16.67 -6.85 7.09
C TYR A 604 -15.25 -6.49 6.70
N TYR A 605 -14.27 -7.00 7.45
CA TYR A 605 -12.87 -6.99 7.04
C TYR A 605 -12.39 -8.43 6.84
N ILE A 606 -11.99 -8.79 5.61
CA ILE A 606 -11.48 -10.12 5.28
C ILE A 606 -9.96 -10.08 5.21
N ALA A 607 -9.28 -10.76 6.12
CA ALA A 607 -7.82 -10.78 6.14
C ALA A 607 -7.21 -11.53 4.93
N ASP A 608 -5.99 -11.16 4.54
CA ASP A 608 -5.20 -11.84 3.50
C ASP A 608 -4.77 -13.27 3.87
N THR A 609 -5.00 -13.69 5.11
CA THR A 609 -4.84 -15.07 5.57
C THR A 609 -6.05 -15.95 5.24
N CYS A 610 -7.22 -15.35 5.00
CA CYS A 610 -8.46 -16.08 4.78
C CYS A 610 -8.43 -16.81 3.43
N ALA A 611 -8.92 -18.05 3.35
CA ALA A 611 -9.05 -18.76 2.08
C ALA A 611 -10.47 -18.76 1.56
N ARG A 612 -11.46 -18.95 2.44
CA ARG A 612 -12.86 -19.01 2.08
C ARG A 612 -13.67 -18.17 3.06
N THR A 613 -14.51 -17.30 2.51
CA THR A 613 -15.44 -16.49 3.28
C THR A 613 -16.81 -16.63 2.66
N THR A 614 -17.81 -16.88 3.48
CA THR A 614 -19.21 -16.76 3.09
C THR A 614 -19.85 -15.65 3.91
N ILE A 615 -20.48 -14.69 3.24
CA ILE A 615 -21.25 -13.61 3.87
C ILE A 615 -22.71 -13.78 3.48
N VAL A 616 -23.61 -13.65 4.44
CA VAL A 616 -25.06 -13.61 4.23
C VAL A 616 -25.54 -12.24 4.69
N GLU A 617 -26.30 -11.59 3.82
CA GLU A 617 -26.83 -10.24 4.01
C GLU A 617 -28.31 -10.21 3.64
N ASP A 618 -29.09 -9.39 4.36
CA ASP A 618 -30.53 -9.30 4.14
C ASP A 618 -30.89 -8.49 2.89
N GLY A 619 -30.08 -7.48 2.55
CA GLY A 619 -30.26 -6.54 1.44
C GLY A 619 -31.12 -5.31 1.77
N GLU A 620 -31.57 -5.18 3.01
CA GLU A 620 -32.39 -4.05 3.47
C GLU A 620 -31.54 -2.79 3.65
N HIS A 621 -30.31 -2.94 4.15
CA HIS A 621 -29.35 -1.85 4.36
C HIS A 621 -28.08 -2.04 3.51
N ALA A 622 -27.20 -1.04 3.52
CA ALA A 622 -25.95 -1.09 2.80
C ALA A 622 -24.85 -1.70 3.67
N SER A 623 -24.08 -2.63 3.09
CA SER A 623 -23.00 -3.33 3.80
C SER A 623 -21.66 -3.13 3.10
N LEU A 624 -20.61 -2.92 3.89
CA LEU A 624 -19.25 -2.66 3.42
C LEU A 624 -18.37 -3.91 3.59
N ILE A 625 -17.85 -4.43 2.49
CA ILE A 625 -16.94 -5.58 2.48
C ILE A 625 -15.54 -5.13 2.10
N GLU A 626 -14.61 -5.22 3.04
CA GLU A 626 -13.22 -4.81 2.87
C GLU A 626 -12.30 -6.02 2.67
N PHE A 627 -11.55 -6.01 1.57
CA PHE A 627 -10.51 -6.98 1.29
C PHE A 627 -9.18 -6.54 1.91
N GLY A 628 -8.55 -7.43 2.67
CA GLY A 628 -7.18 -7.28 3.19
C GLY A 628 -6.09 -7.38 2.11
N TRP A 629 -6.47 -7.35 0.83
CA TRP A 629 -5.58 -7.45 -0.32
C TRP A 629 -5.92 -6.39 -1.40
N PRO A 630 -4.96 -6.05 -2.27
CA PRO A 630 -5.14 -5.02 -3.30
C PRO A 630 -6.04 -5.49 -4.46
N GLN A 631 -6.56 -4.55 -5.26
CA GLN A 631 -7.39 -4.90 -6.41
C GLN A 631 -6.66 -5.77 -7.45
N ASP A 632 -5.32 -5.62 -7.57
CA ASP A 632 -4.53 -6.21 -8.65
C ASP A 632 -4.39 -7.75 -8.58
N ILE A 633 -4.74 -8.36 -7.45
CA ILE A 633 -4.79 -9.82 -7.29
C ILE A 633 -6.20 -10.41 -7.47
N ILE A 634 -7.24 -9.58 -7.54
CA ILE A 634 -8.61 -10.02 -7.83
C ILE A 634 -8.66 -10.49 -9.28
N GLN A 635 -9.14 -11.71 -9.49
CA GLN A 635 -9.14 -12.36 -10.81
C GLN A 635 -10.44 -12.10 -11.56
N HIS A 636 -11.58 -12.28 -10.92
CA HIS A 636 -12.91 -12.07 -11.51
C HIS A 636 -14.02 -12.13 -10.47
N TRP A 637 -15.19 -11.68 -10.91
CA TRP A 637 -16.46 -11.67 -10.19
C TRP A 637 -17.47 -12.49 -11.00
N GLU A 638 -18.27 -13.30 -10.34
CA GLU A 638 -19.28 -14.13 -10.98
C GLU A 638 -20.53 -14.26 -10.11
N ILE A 639 -21.71 -14.29 -10.74
CA ILE A 639 -22.92 -14.81 -10.11
C ILE A 639 -22.84 -16.33 -10.20
N ASN A 640 -23.05 -17.01 -9.08
CA ASN A 640 -23.14 -18.46 -9.00
C ASN A 640 -24.47 -18.83 -8.32
N ASP A 641 -25.41 -19.31 -9.14
CA ASP A 641 -26.83 -19.45 -8.81
C ASP A 641 -27.44 -18.15 -8.29
N THR A 642 -27.57 -18.01 -6.97
CA THR A 642 -28.09 -16.81 -6.29
C THR A 642 -27.05 -15.98 -5.58
N ALA A 643 -25.79 -16.44 -5.54
CA ALA A 643 -24.71 -15.79 -4.81
C ALA A 643 -23.81 -14.98 -5.74
N LEU A 644 -23.22 -13.89 -5.23
CA LEU A 644 -22.07 -13.24 -5.85
C LEU A 644 -20.79 -13.89 -5.32
N ARG A 645 -19.87 -14.25 -6.22
CA ARG A 645 -18.59 -14.85 -5.87
C ARG A 645 -17.43 -14.03 -6.42
N VAL A 646 -16.43 -13.80 -5.58
CA VAL A 646 -15.20 -13.08 -5.92
C VAL A 646 -14.02 -14.01 -5.69
N ARG A 647 -13.12 -14.09 -6.68
CA ARG A 647 -11.91 -14.93 -6.61
C ARG A 647 -10.66 -14.09 -6.74
N SER A 648 -9.70 -14.31 -5.85
CA SER A 648 -8.41 -13.59 -5.83
C SER A 648 -7.24 -14.55 -5.61
N LEU A 649 -6.06 -14.21 -6.12
CA LEU A 649 -4.87 -15.06 -5.98
C LEU A 649 -4.32 -15.05 -4.55
N ARG A 650 -3.76 -16.17 -4.10
CA ARG A 650 -3.02 -16.23 -2.83
C ARG A 650 -1.61 -16.80 -3.01
N GLY A 651 -0.70 -16.34 -2.15
CA GLY A 651 0.70 -16.73 -2.16
C GLY A 651 1.52 -15.98 -3.21
N LYS A 652 2.84 -16.04 -3.08
CA LYS A 652 3.80 -15.24 -3.86
C LYS A 652 3.65 -15.40 -5.39
N ASP A 653 3.28 -16.60 -5.83
CA ASP A 653 3.14 -16.98 -7.24
C ASP A 653 1.73 -17.46 -7.60
N GLY A 654 0.73 -17.15 -6.77
CA GLY A 654 -0.63 -17.69 -6.94
C GLY A 654 -0.70 -19.19 -6.63
N SER A 655 0.31 -19.75 -5.97
CA SER A 655 0.46 -21.19 -5.72
C SER A 655 -0.52 -21.75 -4.71
N ASP A 656 -0.98 -20.89 -3.81
CA ASP A 656 -1.87 -21.30 -2.74
C ASP A 656 -3.31 -21.38 -3.30
N PRO A 657 -4.23 -22.11 -2.63
CA PRO A 657 -5.64 -22.03 -2.97
C PRO A 657 -6.10 -20.56 -3.03
N GLU A 658 -6.95 -20.20 -3.98
CA GLU A 658 -7.43 -18.81 -4.12
C GLU A 658 -8.15 -18.33 -2.85
N HIS A 659 -8.23 -17.01 -2.69
CA HIS A 659 -9.27 -16.39 -1.89
C HIS A 659 -10.60 -16.59 -2.61
N VAL A 660 -11.61 -17.05 -1.87
CA VAL A 660 -12.98 -17.17 -2.37
C VAL A 660 -13.91 -16.48 -1.39
N LEU A 661 -14.44 -15.32 -1.78
CA LEU A 661 -15.58 -14.71 -1.12
C LEU A 661 -16.86 -15.18 -1.84
N THR A 662 -17.84 -15.63 -1.08
CA THR A 662 -19.21 -15.90 -1.53
C THR A 662 -20.16 -15.03 -0.73
N VAL A 663 -20.90 -14.14 -1.38
CA VAL A 663 -22.00 -13.39 -0.78
C VAL A 663 -23.30 -14.06 -1.20
N GLU A 664 -23.97 -14.73 -0.28
CA GLU A 664 -25.23 -15.42 -0.53
C GLU A 664 -26.42 -14.46 -0.53
N ASN A 665 -27.55 -14.94 -1.05
CA ASN A 665 -28.81 -14.18 -1.09
C ASN A 665 -28.73 -12.85 -1.86
N VAL A 666 -27.78 -12.72 -2.80
CA VAL A 666 -27.74 -11.58 -3.73
C VAL A 666 -28.93 -11.62 -4.68
N TYR A 667 -29.36 -12.83 -5.09
CA TYR A 667 -30.59 -13.07 -5.84
C TYR A 667 -31.52 -14.01 -5.07
N GLN A 668 -32.78 -14.04 -5.49
CA GLN A 668 -33.78 -15.00 -5.04
C GLN A 668 -34.56 -15.58 -6.22
N TRP A 669 -35.03 -16.82 -6.08
CA TRP A 669 -35.91 -17.45 -7.06
C TRP A 669 -37.37 -17.04 -6.81
N VAL A 670 -37.98 -16.37 -7.78
CA VAL A 670 -39.40 -15.98 -7.79
C VAL A 670 -40.00 -16.44 -9.11
N ASP A 671 -41.05 -17.26 -9.06
CA ASP A 671 -41.75 -17.80 -10.24
C ASP A 671 -40.81 -18.47 -11.28
N GLY A 672 -39.79 -19.18 -10.80
CA GLY A 672 -38.81 -19.85 -11.67
C GLY A 672 -37.84 -18.90 -12.39
N GLN A 673 -37.75 -17.63 -11.97
CA GLN A 673 -36.75 -16.67 -12.42
C GLN A 673 -35.94 -16.14 -11.23
N ARG A 674 -34.65 -15.85 -11.45
CA ARG A 674 -33.82 -15.16 -10.47
C ARG A 674 -34.10 -13.66 -10.54
N GLN A 675 -34.33 -13.05 -9.37
CA GLN A 675 -34.51 -11.62 -9.21
C GLN A 675 -33.50 -11.08 -8.20
N LEU A 676 -32.92 -9.92 -8.51
CA LEU A 676 -31.97 -9.24 -7.62
C LEU A 676 -32.66 -8.94 -6.28
N LYS A 677 -32.05 -9.41 -5.19
CA LYS A 677 -32.52 -9.22 -3.81
C LYS A 677 -31.67 -8.18 -3.09
N ASN A 678 -30.35 -8.26 -3.23
CA ASN A 678 -29.41 -7.35 -2.57
C ASN A 678 -28.52 -6.66 -3.61
N ASP A 679 -28.69 -5.35 -3.74
CA ASP A 679 -27.91 -4.47 -4.61
C ASP A 679 -27.09 -3.41 -3.86
N LYS A 680 -27.07 -3.47 -2.52
CA LYS A 680 -26.48 -2.45 -1.63
C LYS A 680 -25.11 -2.86 -1.06
N LEU A 681 -24.38 -3.68 -1.80
CA LEU A 681 -23.04 -4.16 -1.42
C LEU A 681 -21.96 -3.22 -1.95
N VAL A 682 -21.12 -2.71 -1.06
CA VAL A 682 -19.94 -1.91 -1.41
C VAL A 682 -18.68 -2.69 -1.05
N PHE A 683 -17.73 -2.75 -1.98
CA PHE A 683 -16.48 -3.45 -1.77
C PHE A 683 -15.31 -2.47 -1.71
N LYS A 684 -14.41 -2.63 -0.75
CA LYS A 684 -13.19 -1.83 -0.64
C LYS A 684 -11.96 -2.73 -0.66
N THR A 685 -10.91 -2.30 -1.33
CA THR A 685 -9.64 -3.04 -1.42
C THR A 685 -8.58 -2.43 -0.50
N GLN A 686 -7.50 -3.17 -0.21
CA GLN A 686 -6.40 -2.68 0.62
C GLN A 686 -5.74 -1.41 0.06
N ASP A 687 -5.70 -1.28 -1.27
CA ASP A 687 -5.23 -0.10 -1.98
C ASP A 687 -6.33 0.96 -2.17
N GLU A 688 -7.37 0.93 -1.34
CA GLU A 688 -8.40 1.97 -1.17
C GLU A 688 -9.33 2.17 -2.38
N TYR A 689 -9.38 1.26 -3.34
CA TYR A 689 -10.42 1.32 -4.38
C TYR A 689 -11.77 0.92 -3.78
N GLU A 690 -12.80 1.72 -4.04
CA GLU A 690 -14.19 1.34 -3.83
C GLU A 690 -14.78 0.80 -5.14
N LEU A 691 -15.42 -0.35 -5.03
CA LEU A 691 -15.85 -1.19 -6.13
C LEU A 691 -17.34 -1.52 -5.96
N LEU A 692 -18.08 -1.42 -7.07
CA LEU A 692 -19.49 -1.77 -7.15
C LEU A 692 -19.69 -2.84 -8.22
N ALA A 693 -20.20 -4.00 -7.81
CA ALA A 693 -20.57 -5.06 -8.72
C ALA A 693 -21.76 -4.60 -9.58
N LEU A 694 -21.64 -4.69 -10.91
CA LEU A 694 -22.70 -4.30 -11.84
C LEU A 694 -23.70 -5.45 -12.00
N LEU A 695 -24.51 -5.65 -10.96
CA LEU A 695 -25.47 -6.74 -10.87
C LEU A 695 -26.71 -6.46 -11.75
N PRO A 696 -27.07 -7.34 -12.70
CA PRO A 696 -28.29 -7.19 -13.48
C PRO A 696 -29.53 -7.47 -12.63
N VAL A 697 -30.62 -6.69 -12.82
CA VAL A 697 -31.90 -6.93 -12.12
C VAL A 697 -32.45 -8.35 -12.36
N LYS A 698 -32.23 -8.89 -13.56
CA LYS A 698 -32.52 -10.27 -13.95
C LYS A 698 -31.26 -10.86 -14.59
N PRO A 699 -30.55 -11.79 -13.93
CA PRO A 699 -29.38 -12.45 -14.52
C PRO A 699 -29.82 -13.41 -15.63
N GLY A 700 -28.87 -13.89 -16.45
CA GLY A 700 -29.15 -14.81 -17.55
C GLY A 700 -29.70 -16.17 -17.07
N GLU A 701 -29.92 -17.11 -17.99
CA GLU A 701 -30.35 -18.48 -17.61
C GLU A 701 -29.20 -19.33 -17.06
N ALA A 702 -27.95 -18.99 -17.39
CA ALA A 702 -26.77 -19.71 -16.93
C ALA A 702 -26.60 -19.55 -15.42
N LEU A 703 -26.41 -20.65 -14.69
CA LEU A 703 -26.18 -20.61 -13.25
C LEU A 703 -24.88 -19.88 -12.90
N ILE A 704 -23.88 -19.88 -13.78
CA ILE A 704 -22.63 -19.15 -13.59
C ILE A 704 -22.49 -18.08 -14.68
N GLU A 705 -22.40 -16.81 -14.28
CA GLU A 705 -22.31 -15.65 -15.17
C GLU A 705 -21.26 -14.66 -14.66
N ARG A 706 -20.42 -14.11 -15.55
CA ARG A 706 -19.43 -13.10 -15.17
C ARG A 706 -20.09 -11.76 -14.85
N VAL A 707 -19.55 -11.07 -13.85
CA VAL A 707 -19.98 -9.73 -13.45
C VAL A 707 -18.86 -8.74 -13.70
N ASP A 708 -19.19 -7.66 -14.38
CA ASP A 708 -18.34 -6.49 -14.49
C ASP A 708 -18.43 -5.66 -13.20
N VAL A 709 -17.38 -4.91 -12.89
CA VAL A 709 -17.34 -4.04 -11.70
C VAL A 709 -17.04 -2.61 -12.12
N ALA A 710 -17.70 -1.64 -11.51
CA ALA A 710 -17.34 -0.24 -11.64
C ALA A 710 -16.51 0.22 -10.43
N VAL A 711 -15.52 1.06 -10.68
CA VAL A 711 -14.79 1.78 -9.64
C VAL A 711 -15.59 3.04 -9.32
N SER A 712 -16.17 3.11 -8.13
CA SER A 712 -16.89 4.30 -7.65
C SER A 712 -15.94 5.35 -7.09
N VAL A 713 -14.86 4.91 -6.42
CA VAL A 713 -13.79 5.76 -5.91
C VAL A 713 -12.44 5.16 -6.30
N ALA A 714 -11.61 5.96 -6.96
CA ALA A 714 -10.26 5.55 -7.31
C ALA A 714 -9.40 5.44 -6.05
N GLY A 715 -8.72 4.30 -5.89
CA GLY A 715 -7.80 4.07 -4.78
C GLY A 715 -6.41 4.66 -5.01
N LYS A 716 -5.44 4.15 -4.26
CA LYS A 716 -4.01 4.47 -4.36
C LYS A 716 -3.33 3.51 -5.34
N PRO A 717 -3.14 3.87 -6.62
CA PRO A 717 -2.49 2.99 -7.58
C PRO A 717 -1.04 2.70 -7.18
N ALA A 718 -0.57 1.49 -7.52
CA ALA A 718 0.84 1.17 -7.44
C ALA A 718 1.68 2.18 -8.24
N PRO A 719 2.94 2.47 -7.83
CA PRO A 719 3.80 3.40 -8.55
C PRO A 719 3.88 3.07 -10.04
N ALA A 720 3.86 4.13 -10.87
CA ALA A 720 3.97 3.98 -12.32
C ALA A 720 5.32 3.33 -12.70
N ALA A 721 5.30 2.51 -13.74
CA ALA A 721 6.48 1.79 -14.19
C ALA A 721 7.44 2.72 -14.94
N GLU A 722 8.72 2.65 -14.60
CA GLU A 722 9.77 3.39 -15.30
C GLU A 722 9.94 2.83 -16.72
N ILE A 723 9.91 3.69 -17.72
CA ILE A 723 10.07 3.35 -19.12
C ILE A 723 11.54 2.99 -19.37
N VAL A 724 11.77 1.81 -19.93
CA VAL A 724 13.08 1.31 -20.33
C VAL A 724 13.00 0.80 -21.77
N ASN A 725 13.35 1.67 -22.71
CA ASN A 725 13.33 1.36 -24.13
C ASN A 725 14.70 0.90 -24.65
N GLY A 726 15.80 1.26 -23.97
CA GLY A 726 17.15 0.80 -24.29
C GLY A 726 18.17 1.07 -23.17
N GLY A 727 19.35 0.47 -23.31
CA GLY A 727 20.49 0.68 -22.41
C GLY A 727 20.56 -0.32 -21.24
N ALA A 728 21.33 0.03 -20.20
CA ALA A 728 21.55 -0.79 -19.02
C ALA A 728 20.90 -0.18 -17.78
N VAL A 729 20.23 -1.02 -16.99
CA VAL A 729 19.55 -0.69 -15.74
C VAL A 729 20.24 -1.43 -14.59
N GLU A 730 20.80 -0.67 -13.66
CA GLU A 730 21.41 -1.23 -12.46
C GLU A 730 20.34 -1.56 -11.41
N ILE A 731 20.38 -2.77 -10.86
CA ILE A 731 19.55 -3.23 -9.75
C ILE A 731 20.36 -3.03 -8.46
N ASN A 732 20.26 -1.84 -7.85
CA ASN A 732 20.98 -1.47 -6.63
C ASN A 732 20.08 -0.87 -5.53
N ASP A 733 18.92 -0.32 -5.88
CA ASP A 733 18.04 0.34 -4.90
C ASP A 733 17.13 -0.63 -4.14
N LEU A 734 17.06 -0.44 -2.82
CA LEU A 734 16.11 -1.13 -1.94
C LEU A 734 14.65 -0.83 -2.34
N GLY A 735 13.77 -1.81 -2.14
CA GLY A 735 12.34 -1.69 -2.42
C GLY A 735 11.88 -2.34 -3.73
N ARG A 736 10.56 -2.28 -3.96
CA ARG A 736 9.90 -2.79 -5.18
C ARG A 736 9.95 -1.71 -6.26
N LYS A 737 10.67 -1.97 -7.36
CA LYS A 737 10.62 -1.11 -8.55
C LYS A 737 9.90 -1.79 -9.71
N ARG A 738 9.27 -0.99 -10.56
CA ARG A 738 8.50 -1.44 -11.72
C ARG A 738 9.09 -0.81 -12.97
N HIS A 739 9.25 -1.61 -14.02
CA HIS A 739 9.76 -1.18 -15.31
C HIS A 739 8.78 -1.54 -16.42
N TYR A 740 8.67 -0.70 -17.44
CA TYR A 740 7.91 -0.96 -18.65
C TYR A 740 8.85 -1.00 -19.84
N LEU A 741 8.78 -2.09 -20.61
CA LEU A 741 9.54 -2.27 -21.85
C LEU A 741 8.55 -2.28 -23.00
N SER A 742 8.64 -1.27 -23.85
CA SER A 742 7.87 -1.19 -25.10
C SER A 742 8.31 -2.25 -26.10
N ARG A 743 7.54 -2.40 -27.19
CA ARG A 743 7.89 -3.20 -28.36
C ARG A 743 9.03 -2.65 -29.21
N MET A 744 9.60 -1.49 -28.85
CA MET A 744 10.71 -0.91 -29.59
C MET A 744 11.89 -1.88 -29.65
N ALA A 745 12.39 -2.06 -30.88
CA ALA A 745 13.53 -2.92 -31.14
C ALA A 745 14.79 -2.45 -30.39
N GLY A 746 15.69 -3.37 -30.09
CA GLY A 746 16.96 -3.10 -29.42
C GLY A 746 17.21 -3.94 -28.17
N ASN A 747 18.30 -3.62 -27.47
CA ASN A 747 18.79 -4.40 -26.33
C ASN A 747 18.57 -3.64 -25.02
N VAL A 748 18.05 -4.34 -24.03
CA VAL A 748 17.91 -3.86 -22.65
C VAL A 748 18.64 -4.82 -21.72
N GLU A 749 19.52 -4.29 -20.87
CA GLU A 749 20.24 -5.06 -19.88
C GLU A 749 19.81 -4.66 -18.46
N PHE A 750 19.39 -5.63 -17.65
CA PHE A 750 19.23 -5.49 -16.22
C PHE A 750 20.41 -6.17 -15.53
N PHE A 751 21.17 -5.45 -14.71
CA PHE A 751 22.33 -6.03 -14.05
C PHE A 751 22.36 -5.73 -12.55
N ALA A 752 22.85 -6.68 -11.76
CA ALA A 752 23.06 -6.53 -10.32
C ALA A 752 24.54 -6.76 -9.96
N ARG A 753 25.09 -5.90 -9.09
CA ARG A 753 26.46 -6.09 -8.58
C ARG A 753 26.49 -7.22 -7.55
N GLN A 754 27.69 -7.75 -7.29
CA GLN A 754 27.88 -8.73 -6.22
C GLN A 754 27.59 -8.10 -4.86
N GLN A 755 27.08 -8.92 -3.92
CA GLN A 755 26.84 -8.54 -2.52
C GLN A 755 25.83 -7.40 -2.30
N VAL A 756 25.00 -7.10 -3.29
CA VAL A 756 23.86 -6.18 -3.12
C VAL A 756 22.75 -6.90 -2.33
N ALA A 757 22.07 -6.19 -1.44
CA ALA A 757 20.90 -6.71 -0.75
C ALA A 757 19.85 -7.22 -1.75
N GLN A 758 19.10 -8.25 -1.38
CA GLN A 758 18.05 -8.77 -2.25
C GLN A 758 16.95 -7.71 -2.43
N THR A 759 16.65 -7.35 -3.68
CA THR A 759 15.59 -6.41 -4.03
C THR A 759 14.54 -7.09 -4.91
N SER A 760 13.41 -6.40 -5.15
CA SER A 760 12.33 -6.91 -6.00
C SER A 760 12.07 -5.99 -7.20
N ARG A 761 11.92 -6.59 -8.39
CA ARG A 761 11.65 -5.91 -9.66
C ARG A 761 10.48 -6.56 -10.38
N THR A 762 9.53 -5.74 -10.83
CA THR A 762 8.47 -6.15 -11.75
C THR A 762 8.73 -5.51 -13.11
N ILE A 763 8.76 -6.31 -14.16
CA ILE A 763 9.07 -5.87 -15.52
C ILE A 763 7.85 -6.18 -16.39
N HIS A 764 7.17 -5.13 -16.84
CA HIS A 764 6.06 -5.18 -17.77
C HIS A 764 6.63 -5.21 -19.19
N LEU A 765 6.43 -6.32 -19.90
CA LEU A 765 6.85 -6.52 -21.27
C LEU A 765 5.64 -6.33 -22.19
N ASP A 766 5.67 -5.36 -23.11
CA ASP A 766 4.59 -5.13 -24.10
C ASP A 766 4.55 -6.20 -25.21
N PHE A 767 4.76 -7.45 -24.83
CA PHE A 767 4.79 -8.64 -25.66
C PHE A 767 3.91 -9.70 -25.01
N LYS A 768 3.23 -10.52 -25.80
CA LYS A 768 2.49 -11.70 -25.31
C LYS A 768 3.46 -12.80 -24.92
N SER A 769 3.04 -13.69 -24.03
CA SER A 769 3.85 -14.83 -23.60
C SER A 769 4.26 -15.79 -24.71
N THR A 770 3.44 -15.89 -25.75
CA THR A 770 3.74 -16.67 -26.96
C THR A 770 4.81 -16.02 -27.85
N GLU A 771 5.12 -14.73 -27.65
CA GLU A 771 6.13 -14.00 -28.42
C GLU A 771 7.55 -14.17 -27.86
N ILE A 772 7.73 -14.74 -26.66
CA ILE A 772 9.05 -15.18 -26.22
C ILE A 772 9.48 -16.30 -27.18
N SER A 773 10.43 -16.02 -28.06
CA SER A 773 10.90 -16.96 -29.08
C SER A 773 11.93 -17.93 -28.54
N ASP A 774 12.85 -17.44 -27.71
CA ASP A 774 13.90 -18.24 -27.08
C ASP A 774 14.30 -17.65 -25.72
N VAL A 775 14.86 -18.50 -24.86
CA VAL A 775 15.43 -18.12 -23.58
C VAL A 775 16.79 -18.79 -23.48
N VAL A 776 17.85 -17.99 -23.44
CA VAL A 776 19.23 -18.47 -23.43
C VAL A 776 19.84 -18.23 -22.06
N VAL A 777 20.44 -19.27 -21.50
CA VAL A 777 21.24 -19.19 -20.28
C VAL A 777 22.69 -19.36 -20.66
N SER A 778 23.54 -18.42 -20.26
CA SER A 778 24.99 -18.52 -20.45
C SER A 778 25.72 -18.45 -19.12
N TYR A 779 26.75 -19.26 -18.93
CA TYR A 779 27.53 -19.32 -17.69
C TYR A 779 28.95 -19.80 -17.97
N ASN A 780 29.86 -19.57 -17.02
CA ASN A 780 31.19 -20.14 -17.04
C ASN A 780 31.30 -21.18 -15.93
N VAL A 781 31.83 -22.35 -16.26
CA VAL A 781 32.05 -23.44 -15.30
C VAL A 781 33.51 -23.88 -15.30
N GLU A 782 34.12 -23.87 -14.12
CA GLU A 782 35.47 -24.39 -13.87
C GLU A 782 35.39 -25.70 -13.11
N VAL A 783 36.20 -26.70 -13.50
CA VAL A 783 36.25 -28.01 -12.86
C VAL A 783 37.55 -28.14 -12.07
N ARG A 784 37.44 -28.53 -10.79
CA ARG A 784 38.59 -28.92 -9.96
C ARG A 784 38.39 -30.31 -9.38
N LYS A 785 39.31 -31.23 -9.69
CA LYS A 785 39.36 -32.55 -9.04
C LYS A 785 40.02 -32.42 -7.67
N GLY A 786 39.28 -32.76 -6.62
CA GLY A 786 39.74 -32.74 -5.24
C GLY A 786 40.57 -33.97 -4.90
N VAL A 787 41.47 -33.83 -3.92
CA VAL A 787 42.39 -34.90 -3.47
C VAL A 787 41.63 -36.08 -2.83
N SER A 788 40.40 -35.84 -2.35
CA SER A 788 39.49 -36.82 -1.74
C SER A 788 38.57 -37.56 -2.74
N GLY A 789 38.78 -37.41 -4.04
CA GLY A 789 37.95 -38.03 -5.09
C GLY A 789 36.68 -37.24 -5.47
N ASN A 790 36.38 -36.14 -4.78
CA ASN A 790 35.27 -35.25 -5.14
C ASN A 790 35.65 -34.31 -6.29
N THR A 791 34.77 -34.19 -7.29
CA THR A 791 34.87 -33.18 -8.35
C THR A 791 34.09 -31.94 -7.95
N HIS A 792 34.71 -30.77 -8.04
CA HIS A 792 34.12 -29.49 -7.69
C HIS A 792 33.87 -28.67 -8.95
N LEU A 793 32.64 -28.18 -9.13
CA LEU A 793 32.25 -27.25 -10.18
C LEU A 793 32.10 -25.85 -9.58
N THR A 794 32.77 -24.87 -10.19
CA THR A 794 32.64 -23.46 -9.82
C THR A 794 31.95 -22.72 -10.96
N TYR A 795 30.71 -22.30 -10.71
CA TYR A 795 29.92 -21.48 -11.62
C TYR A 795 30.19 -19.99 -11.44
N LYS A 796 30.26 -19.25 -12.55
CA LYS A 796 30.42 -17.79 -12.60
C LYS A 796 29.61 -17.20 -13.76
N ASN A 797 29.22 -15.93 -13.63
CA ASN A 797 28.56 -15.14 -14.68
C ASN A 797 27.34 -15.85 -15.29
N ILE A 798 26.41 -16.29 -14.43
CA ILE A 798 25.16 -16.90 -14.88
C ILE A 798 24.23 -15.79 -15.36
N ASP A 799 24.16 -15.63 -16.68
CA ASP A 799 23.38 -14.62 -17.37
C ASP A 799 22.17 -15.26 -18.07
N LEU A 800 21.04 -14.55 -18.07
CA LEU A 800 19.79 -14.98 -18.72
C LEU A 800 19.45 -14.01 -19.84
N VAL A 801 19.06 -14.50 -20.99
CA VAL A 801 18.70 -13.70 -22.17
C VAL A 801 17.33 -14.12 -22.68
N LEU A 802 16.41 -13.18 -22.81
CA LEU A 802 15.10 -13.37 -23.44
C LEU A 802 15.14 -12.82 -24.85
N HIS A 803 14.78 -13.67 -25.82
CA HIS A 803 14.62 -13.27 -27.22
C HIS A 803 13.16 -13.01 -27.55
N LEU A 804 12.83 -11.75 -27.82
CA LEU A 804 11.52 -11.25 -28.23
C LEU A 804 11.61 -10.73 -29.68
N PRO A 805 10.48 -10.49 -30.39
CA PRO A 805 10.50 -9.91 -31.72
C PRO A 805 11.27 -8.58 -31.73
N GLU A 806 12.38 -8.56 -32.47
CA GLU A 806 13.31 -7.42 -32.61
C GLU A 806 13.89 -6.86 -31.29
N LYS A 807 13.70 -7.55 -30.15
CA LYS A 807 14.11 -7.09 -28.83
C LYS A 807 14.81 -8.17 -28.03
N ILE A 808 15.91 -7.82 -27.37
CA ILE A 808 16.65 -8.73 -26.48
C ILE A 808 16.68 -8.13 -25.08
N VAL A 809 16.29 -8.93 -24.08
CA VAL A 809 16.34 -8.53 -22.67
C VAL A 809 17.31 -9.44 -21.92
N THR A 810 18.37 -8.85 -21.37
CA THR A 810 19.44 -9.59 -20.70
C THR A 810 19.43 -9.32 -19.20
N PHE A 811 19.63 -10.35 -18.38
CA PHE A 811 19.77 -10.28 -16.93
C PHE A 811 21.15 -10.77 -16.52
N LYS A 812 21.96 -9.89 -15.92
CA LYS A 812 23.32 -10.20 -15.45
C LYS A 812 23.43 -10.08 -13.94
N GLY A 813 24.09 -11.03 -13.30
CA GLY A 813 24.29 -11.01 -11.84
C GLY A 813 23.01 -11.11 -10.99
N VAL A 814 21.85 -11.33 -11.62
CA VAL A 814 20.57 -11.64 -10.96
C VAL A 814 20.62 -13.02 -10.29
N ILE A 815 21.41 -13.93 -10.85
CA ILE A 815 21.79 -15.19 -10.21
C ILE A 815 23.26 -15.08 -9.82
N GLN A 816 23.55 -15.36 -8.55
CA GLN A 816 24.90 -15.36 -8.00
C GLN A 816 25.16 -16.70 -7.34
N THR A 817 26.42 -17.00 -7.05
CA THR A 817 26.80 -18.27 -6.43
C THR A 817 27.35 -18.04 -5.03
N ILE A 818 27.03 -18.94 -4.10
CA ILE A 818 27.74 -18.99 -2.82
C ILE A 818 29.21 -19.34 -3.11
N PRO A 819 30.21 -18.59 -2.59
CA PRO A 819 31.62 -18.79 -2.94
C PRO A 819 32.16 -20.19 -2.63
N ALA A 820 31.58 -20.87 -1.64
CA ALA A 820 31.98 -22.22 -1.26
C ALA A 820 31.30 -23.27 -2.17
N ALA A 821 32.11 -24.07 -2.85
CA ALA A 821 31.64 -25.22 -3.63
C ALA A 821 31.29 -26.41 -2.71
N THR A 822 30.39 -26.22 -1.76
CA THR A 822 29.92 -27.26 -0.81
C THR A 822 28.53 -27.78 -1.17
N GLY A 823 27.87 -27.17 -2.15
CA GLY A 823 26.52 -27.50 -2.61
C GLY A 823 26.41 -28.94 -3.11
N TYR A 824 25.25 -29.54 -2.88
CA TYR A 824 24.94 -30.89 -3.33
C TYR A 824 24.36 -30.86 -4.75
N SER A 825 25.01 -31.56 -5.67
CA SER A 825 24.59 -31.71 -7.07
C SER A 825 23.51 -32.78 -7.29
N GLY A 826 23.03 -33.44 -6.23
CA GLY A 826 22.28 -34.70 -6.35
C GLY A 826 23.16 -35.95 -6.31
N ARG A 827 24.50 -35.80 -6.26
CA ARG A 827 25.46 -36.92 -6.24
C ARG A 827 26.58 -36.71 -5.21
N ASN A 828 26.96 -37.79 -4.51
CA ASN A 828 27.90 -37.71 -3.38
C ASN A 828 29.31 -37.23 -3.76
N SER A 829 29.76 -37.48 -5.00
CA SER A 829 31.11 -37.12 -5.48
C SER A 829 31.20 -35.80 -6.26
N LEU A 830 30.07 -35.12 -6.50
CA LEU A 830 30.03 -33.86 -7.24
C LEU A 830 29.58 -32.71 -6.34
N LYS A 831 30.45 -31.73 -6.15
CA LYS A 831 30.22 -30.54 -5.34
C LYS A 831 30.16 -29.30 -6.21
N VAL A 832 29.26 -28.36 -5.91
CA VAL A 832 29.04 -27.18 -6.76
C VAL A 832 29.02 -25.90 -5.94
N THR A 833 29.42 -24.77 -6.52
CA THR A 833 29.04 -23.46 -5.98
C THR A 833 27.54 -23.28 -6.18
N THR A 834 26.77 -23.25 -5.09
CA THR A 834 25.30 -23.21 -5.14
C THR A 834 24.82 -21.92 -5.81
N PRO A 835 24.16 -21.97 -6.98
CA PRO A 835 23.52 -20.80 -7.55
C PRO A 835 22.29 -20.43 -6.72
N LEU A 836 22.09 -19.14 -6.50
CA LEU A 836 20.93 -18.58 -5.83
C LEU A 836 20.43 -17.37 -6.59
N LEU A 837 19.11 -17.16 -6.52
CA LEU A 837 18.49 -15.97 -7.07
C LEU A 837 18.80 -14.79 -6.16
N ALA A 838 19.77 -13.97 -6.55
CA ALA A 838 20.22 -12.81 -5.78
C ALA A 838 19.23 -11.65 -5.84
N GLN A 839 18.45 -11.55 -6.92
CA GLN A 839 17.44 -10.51 -7.12
C GLN A 839 16.09 -11.12 -7.51
N ASP A 840 15.02 -10.68 -6.87
CA ASP A 840 13.67 -11.19 -7.11
C ASP A 840 13.03 -10.47 -8.30
N VAL A 841 13.02 -11.11 -9.47
CA VAL A 841 12.53 -10.51 -10.71
C VAL A 841 11.27 -11.23 -11.19
N VAL A 842 10.23 -10.45 -11.48
CA VAL A 842 8.96 -10.90 -12.05
C VAL A 842 8.74 -10.22 -13.40
N LEU A 843 8.39 -11.00 -14.41
CA LEU A 843 7.95 -10.56 -15.72
C LEU A 843 6.42 -10.61 -15.78
N ILE A 844 5.77 -9.54 -16.21
CA ILE A 844 4.34 -9.51 -16.53
C ILE A 844 4.22 -9.13 -18.00
N LEU A 845 3.51 -9.96 -18.76
CA LEU A 845 3.40 -9.83 -20.21
C LEU A 845 2.06 -9.18 -20.59
N GLN A 846 1.96 -8.72 -21.82
CA GLN A 846 0.79 -7.99 -22.32
C GLN A 846 -0.52 -8.81 -22.22
N ASP A 847 -0.42 -10.14 -22.32
CA ASP A 847 -1.52 -11.10 -22.16
C ASP A 847 -1.77 -11.49 -20.69
N GLU A 848 -1.27 -10.71 -19.74
CA GLU A 848 -1.39 -10.88 -18.28
C GLU A 848 -0.75 -12.17 -17.72
N VAL A 849 -0.07 -12.95 -18.57
CA VAL A 849 0.74 -14.08 -18.12
C VAL A 849 1.98 -13.55 -17.40
N SER A 850 2.35 -14.18 -16.29
CA SER A 850 3.52 -13.76 -15.51
C SER A 850 4.49 -14.91 -15.24
N TYR A 851 5.78 -14.58 -15.25
CA TYR A 851 6.87 -15.48 -14.90
C TYR A 851 7.72 -14.87 -13.79
N ARG A 852 8.09 -15.65 -12.78
CA ARG A 852 9.18 -15.30 -11.86
C ARG A 852 10.47 -15.89 -12.40
N LEU A 853 11.55 -15.11 -12.39
CA LEU A 853 12.88 -15.65 -12.69
C LEU A 853 13.31 -16.60 -11.56
N GLN A 854 13.89 -17.73 -11.92
CA GLN A 854 14.45 -18.70 -10.99
C GLN A 854 15.82 -19.18 -11.46
N VAL A 855 16.53 -19.88 -10.57
CA VAL A 855 17.79 -20.56 -10.92
C VAL A 855 17.49 -21.56 -12.03
N PRO A 856 18.21 -21.53 -13.17
CA PRO A 856 18.03 -22.48 -14.25
C PRO A 856 18.54 -23.87 -13.86
N ASP A 857 18.01 -24.90 -14.49
CA ASP A 857 18.58 -26.23 -14.42
C ASP A 857 19.94 -26.24 -15.12
N LEU A 858 20.98 -26.65 -14.39
CA LEU A 858 22.36 -26.76 -14.89
C LEU A 858 22.71 -28.25 -15.03
N ASP A 859 23.24 -28.65 -16.19
CA ASP A 859 23.67 -30.03 -16.41
C ASP A 859 25.07 -30.26 -15.82
N TYR A 860 25.09 -30.62 -14.53
CA TYR A 860 26.34 -30.87 -13.81
C TYR A 860 27.21 -31.97 -14.44
N GLU A 861 26.64 -32.97 -15.13
CA GLU A 861 27.42 -34.06 -15.71
C GLU A 861 28.06 -33.68 -17.04
N ASP A 862 27.30 -32.97 -17.87
CA ASP A 862 27.83 -32.40 -19.09
C ASP A 862 28.88 -31.33 -18.80
N ASP A 863 28.66 -30.47 -17.80
CA ASP A 863 29.60 -29.42 -17.39
C ASP A 863 30.95 -29.98 -16.88
N VAL A 864 30.94 -31.16 -16.25
CA VAL A 864 32.18 -31.87 -15.86
C VAL A 864 32.97 -32.32 -17.09
N ARG A 865 32.26 -32.81 -18.12
CA ARG A 865 32.85 -33.33 -19.35
C ARG A 865 33.34 -32.21 -20.26
N ASN A 866 32.62 -31.08 -20.25
CA ASN A 866 32.79 -29.97 -21.18
C ASN A 866 32.91 -28.62 -20.45
N PRO A 867 33.93 -28.41 -19.59
CA PRO A 867 34.07 -27.15 -18.85
C PRO A 867 34.40 -25.95 -19.75
N GLY A 868 34.24 -24.74 -19.20
CA GLY A 868 34.47 -23.47 -19.89
C GLY A 868 33.20 -22.64 -20.01
N THR A 869 33.12 -21.82 -21.06
CA THR A 869 31.91 -21.03 -21.34
C THR A 869 30.83 -21.93 -21.94
N ARG A 870 29.66 -21.95 -21.29
CA ARG A 870 28.48 -22.71 -21.68
C ARG A 870 27.36 -21.77 -22.08
N SER A 871 26.55 -22.21 -23.02
CA SER A 871 25.30 -21.55 -23.39
C SER A 871 24.29 -22.62 -23.78
N GLN A 872 23.06 -22.48 -23.28
CA GLN A 872 21.96 -23.39 -23.57
C GLN A 872 20.65 -22.61 -23.78
N SER A 873 19.86 -23.03 -24.76
CA SER A 873 18.47 -22.60 -24.93
C SER A 873 17.59 -23.43 -23.99
N THR A 874 16.97 -22.78 -23.01
CA THR A 874 16.09 -23.41 -22.02
C THR A 874 15.16 -22.40 -21.36
N ARG A 875 13.91 -22.80 -21.11
CA ARG A 875 12.92 -22.02 -20.35
C ARG A 875 12.93 -22.32 -18.85
N SER A 876 13.85 -23.16 -18.36
CA SER A 876 13.90 -23.56 -16.95
C SER A 876 14.05 -22.39 -15.97
N CYS A 877 14.57 -21.23 -16.41
CA CYS A 877 14.64 -20.03 -15.57
C CYS A 877 13.31 -19.25 -15.47
N LEU A 878 12.27 -19.63 -16.22
CA LEU A 878 10.96 -18.98 -16.19
C LEU A 878 9.93 -19.83 -15.42
N LYS A 879 9.73 -19.50 -14.14
CA LYS A 879 8.67 -20.09 -13.33
C LYS A 879 7.34 -19.41 -13.62
N ARG A 880 6.43 -20.08 -14.34
CA ARG A 880 5.08 -19.54 -14.57
C ARG A 880 4.36 -19.33 -13.24
N ARG A 881 3.80 -18.14 -13.04
CA ARG A 881 2.94 -17.81 -11.90
C ARG A 881 1.49 -18.12 -12.27
N LYS A 882 0.70 -18.59 -11.30
CA LYS A 882 -0.69 -19.00 -11.53
C LYS A 882 -1.61 -17.77 -11.50
N GLY A 883 -2.58 -17.74 -12.41
CA GLY A 883 -3.51 -16.62 -12.58
C GLY A 883 -3.01 -15.54 -13.54
N ASN A 884 -3.82 -14.50 -13.64
CA ASN A 884 -3.56 -13.31 -14.43
C ASN A 884 -2.99 -12.21 -13.54
N TYR A 885 -1.99 -11.50 -14.04
CA TYR A 885 -1.36 -10.38 -13.35
C TYR A 885 -1.48 -9.12 -14.17
N LEU A 886 -1.92 -8.04 -13.53
CA LEU A 886 -2.19 -6.77 -14.17
C LEU A 886 -0.95 -6.23 -14.91
N PHE A 887 -1.04 -6.19 -16.24
CA PHE A 887 -0.06 -5.52 -17.09
C PHE A 887 -0.31 -4.00 -17.06
N THR A 888 0.73 -3.21 -16.80
CA THR A 888 0.62 -1.75 -16.78
C THR A 888 1.49 -1.11 -17.85
N ARG A 889 0.92 -0.14 -18.57
CA ARG A 889 1.60 0.68 -19.58
C ARG A 889 1.68 2.16 -19.16
N PRO A 890 2.63 2.94 -19.72
CA PRO A 890 2.68 4.38 -19.51
C PRO A 890 1.40 5.03 -20.00
N VAL A 891 0.85 5.94 -19.19
CA VAL A 891 -0.35 6.71 -19.54
C VAL A 891 0.03 8.13 -19.97
N PRO A 892 -0.80 8.79 -20.81
CA PRO A 892 -0.68 10.21 -21.10
C PRO A 892 -0.63 11.06 -19.82
N GLY A 893 0.38 11.91 -19.73
CA GLY A 893 0.47 12.95 -18.72
C GLY A 893 -0.44 14.13 -19.03
N GLU A 894 -0.28 15.20 -18.26
CA GLU A 894 -0.97 16.47 -18.52
C GLU A 894 -0.62 17.01 -19.91
N LYS A 895 -1.63 17.53 -20.60
CA LYS A 895 -1.46 18.13 -21.93
C LYS A 895 -0.84 19.51 -21.79
N LEU A 896 0.36 19.67 -22.32
CA LEU A 896 1.05 20.96 -22.35
C LEU A 896 0.69 21.71 -23.64
N SER A 897 -0.19 22.70 -23.52
CA SER A 897 -0.45 23.65 -24.61
C SER A 897 0.73 24.60 -24.78
N LEU A 898 1.38 24.55 -25.94
CA LEU A 898 2.50 25.42 -26.30
C LEU A 898 1.98 26.77 -26.81
N PRO A 899 2.75 27.86 -26.67
CA PRO A 899 2.34 29.16 -27.14
C PRO A 899 2.35 29.22 -28.68
N ALA A 900 1.56 30.13 -29.26
CA ALA A 900 1.52 30.41 -30.70
C ALA A 900 2.77 31.13 -31.26
N GLN A 901 3.92 31.01 -30.59
CA GLN A 901 5.19 31.61 -31.00
C GLN A 901 6.32 30.57 -30.96
N PRO A 902 7.38 30.75 -31.77
CA PRO A 902 8.47 29.80 -31.79
C PRO A 902 9.07 29.58 -30.40
N SER A 903 9.19 28.33 -29.97
CA SER A 903 9.54 28.01 -28.59
C SER A 903 10.43 26.78 -28.47
N LYS A 904 11.27 26.78 -27.43
CA LYS A 904 12.09 25.64 -27.06
C LYS A 904 11.41 24.83 -25.95
N VAL A 905 11.31 23.52 -26.15
CA VAL A 905 10.77 22.55 -25.19
C VAL A 905 11.88 21.58 -24.80
N VAL A 906 12.09 21.38 -23.51
CA VAL A 906 13.12 20.44 -23.01
C VAL A 906 12.44 19.38 -22.16
N ILE A 907 12.52 18.12 -22.60
CA ILE A 907 12.11 16.99 -21.77
C ILE A 907 13.15 16.82 -20.66
N PRO A 908 12.74 16.80 -19.38
CA PRO A 908 13.69 16.78 -18.27
C PRO A 908 14.51 15.48 -18.28
N PRO A 909 15.80 15.50 -17.92
CA PRO A 909 16.56 14.27 -17.79
C PRO A 909 16.11 13.48 -16.56
N GLY A 910 15.96 12.16 -16.67
CA GLY A 910 15.66 11.33 -15.51
C GLY A 910 14.91 10.04 -15.87
N PRO A 911 14.48 9.26 -14.86
CA PRO A 911 13.54 8.16 -15.08
C PRO A 911 12.18 8.72 -15.50
N HIS A 912 11.60 8.16 -16.57
CA HIS A 912 10.29 8.57 -17.10
C HIS A 912 9.25 7.50 -16.82
N THR A 913 8.03 7.89 -16.45
CA THR A 913 6.95 6.95 -16.08
C THR A 913 5.64 7.14 -16.84
N GLY A 914 5.56 8.16 -17.71
CA GLY A 914 4.37 8.52 -18.47
C GLY A 914 4.74 9.15 -19.82
N ILE A 915 3.71 9.49 -20.59
CA ILE A 915 3.85 10.08 -21.93
C ILE A 915 3.72 11.61 -21.83
N TYR A 916 4.70 12.35 -22.35
CA TYR A 916 4.62 13.82 -22.44
C TYR A 916 3.72 14.20 -23.60
N VAL A 917 2.62 14.93 -23.37
CA VAL A 917 1.70 15.35 -24.43
C VAL A 917 1.90 16.83 -24.73
N LEU A 918 2.36 17.15 -25.94
CA LEU A 918 2.65 18.52 -26.39
C LEU A 918 1.65 18.93 -27.48
N ASP A 919 0.86 19.96 -27.19
CA ASP A 919 -0.13 20.51 -28.11
C ASP A 919 0.35 21.84 -28.69
N GLY A 920 0.69 21.84 -29.97
CA GLY A 920 1.13 23.01 -30.73
C GLY A 920 -0.02 23.94 -31.14
N GLN A 921 0.35 25.17 -31.50
CA GLN A 921 -0.54 26.23 -31.98
C GLN A 921 -0.02 26.85 -33.29
N SER A 922 0.21 25.99 -34.30
CA SER A 922 0.60 26.40 -35.66
C SER A 922 1.88 27.25 -35.67
N SER A 923 2.86 26.86 -34.85
CA SER A 923 4.15 27.54 -34.73
C SER A 923 5.31 26.56 -34.87
N SER A 924 6.55 27.02 -34.63
CA SER A 924 7.76 26.19 -34.70
C SER A 924 8.29 25.85 -33.31
N TYR A 925 8.53 24.57 -33.04
CA TYR A 925 8.94 24.10 -31.72
C TYR A 925 10.22 23.28 -31.79
N ASP A 926 11.23 23.70 -31.02
CA ASP A 926 12.49 22.97 -30.86
C ASP A 926 12.41 22.07 -29.64
N VAL A 927 12.21 20.77 -29.85
CA VAL A 927 11.99 19.77 -28.80
C VAL A 927 13.27 18.99 -28.50
N TYR A 928 13.83 19.15 -27.31
CA TYR A 928 15.01 18.41 -26.85
C TYR A 928 14.57 17.16 -26.07
N LEU A 929 14.83 15.98 -26.64
CA LEU A 929 14.42 14.69 -26.08
C LEU A 929 15.36 14.19 -24.97
N ALA A 930 14.81 13.39 -24.06
CA ALA A 930 15.54 12.64 -23.04
C ALA A 930 15.45 11.12 -23.29
N SER A 931 16.49 10.37 -22.89
CA SER A 931 16.56 8.92 -23.11
C SER A 931 15.40 8.20 -22.42
N ASN A 932 14.87 7.16 -23.05
CA ASN A 932 13.70 6.39 -22.58
C ASN A 932 12.41 7.21 -22.39
N SER A 933 12.31 8.44 -22.91
CA SER A 933 11.06 9.21 -22.88
C SER A 933 10.09 8.78 -23.99
N ILE A 934 8.79 8.98 -23.75
CA ILE A 934 7.75 8.91 -24.80
C ILE A 934 7.09 10.28 -24.88
N VAL A 935 7.07 10.87 -26.08
CA VAL A 935 6.49 12.20 -26.33
C VAL A 935 5.42 12.08 -27.40
N ARG A 936 4.22 12.60 -27.15
CA ARG A 936 3.15 12.73 -28.13
C ARG A 936 3.08 14.17 -28.59
N LEU A 937 3.13 14.36 -29.91
CA LEU A 937 3.01 15.67 -30.53
C LEU A 937 1.64 15.77 -31.21
N SER A 938 0.99 16.92 -31.10
CA SER A 938 -0.21 17.20 -31.88
C SER A 938 -0.42 18.69 -32.05
N THR A 939 -1.11 19.11 -33.12
CA THR A 939 -1.65 20.46 -33.26
C THR A 939 -3.17 20.36 -33.31
N PRO A 940 -3.88 20.59 -32.19
CA PRO A 940 -5.34 20.39 -32.14
C PRO A 940 -6.10 21.22 -33.19
N GLY A 941 -5.63 22.44 -33.48
CA GLY A 941 -6.22 23.31 -34.50
C GLY A 941 -6.11 22.74 -35.91
N ALA A 942 -5.04 21.99 -36.21
CA ALA A 942 -4.85 21.30 -37.49
C ALA A 942 -5.74 20.06 -37.59
N ALA A 943 -5.82 19.27 -36.51
CA ALA A 943 -6.72 18.12 -36.45
C ALA A 943 -8.20 18.52 -36.61
N ALA A 944 -8.58 19.72 -36.14
CA ALA A 944 -9.91 20.29 -36.29
C ALA A 944 -10.12 21.06 -37.61
N ASN A 945 -9.12 21.15 -38.50
CA ASN A 945 -9.13 21.96 -39.73
C ASN A 945 -9.42 23.46 -39.50
N THR A 946 -9.04 23.99 -38.33
CA THR A 946 -9.21 25.41 -37.97
C THR A 946 -7.93 26.24 -38.03
N ALA A 947 -6.77 25.60 -38.16
CA ALA A 947 -5.45 26.24 -38.26
C ALA A 947 -4.45 25.33 -38.98
N ASP A 948 -3.30 25.86 -39.37
CA ASP A 948 -2.21 25.08 -39.97
C ASP A 948 -1.53 24.15 -38.95
N ALA A 949 -0.80 23.14 -39.42
CA ALA A 949 -0.03 22.26 -38.56
C ALA A 949 1.25 22.94 -38.03
N SER A 950 1.81 22.41 -36.96
CA SER A 950 3.04 22.94 -36.38
C SER A 950 4.28 22.34 -37.04
N ILE A 951 5.40 23.03 -36.86
CA ILE A 951 6.74 22.57 -37.23
C ILE A 951 7.43 22.09 -35.95
N TRP A 952 7.95 20.86 -35.96
CA TRP A 952 8.60 20.22 -34.83
C TRP A 952 10.03 19.84 -35.19
N ASN A 953 11.01 20.52 -34.57
CA ASN A 953 12.42 20.20 -34.72
C ASN A 953 12.89 19.41 -33.49
N ILE A 954 13.19 18.14 -33.69
CA ILE A 954 13.48 17.20 -32.61
C ILE A 954 15.00 17.06 -32.44
N PHE A 955 15.53 17.54 -31.33
CA PHE A 955 16.95 17.52 -31.00
C PHE A 955 17.33 16.31 -30.13
N THR A 956 18.37 15.60 -30.55
CA THR A 956 18.90 14.42 -29.87
C THR A 956 20.08 14.72 -28.95
N SER A 957 20.51 15.97 -28.84
CA SER A 957 21.71 16.37 -28.09
C SER A 957 21.59 16.19 -26.57
N ALA A 958 20.38 16.03 -26.05
CA ALA A 958 20.11 15.76 -24.63
C ALA A 958 19.95 14.26 -24.31
N LEU A 959 20.03 13.37 -25.30
CA LEU A 959 20.06 11.92 -25.10
C LEU A 959 21.43 11.49 -24.55
N LYS A 960 21.43 10.46 -23.70
CA LYS A 960 22.66 9.85 -23.16
C LYS A 960 23.42 9.06 -24.23
N GLU A 961 22.68 8.42 -25.13
CA GLU A 961 23.21 7.72 -26.29
C GLU A 961 23.52 8.68 -27.46
N THR A 962 24.50 8.31 -28.28
CA THR A 962 24.77 9.01 -29.54
C THR A 962 23.81 8.50 -30.61
N VAL A 963 22.99 9.39 -31.16
CA VAL A 963 22.00 9.05 -32.20
C VAL A 963 22.56 9.28 -33.59
N LYS A 964 22.58 8.21 -34.39
CA LYS A 964 22.90 8.18 -35.81
C LYS A 964 21.62 7.96 -36.64
N ARG A 965 21.78 7.93 -37.96
CA ARG A 965 20.66 7.70 -38.89
C ARG A 965 19.94 6.37 -38.65
N ASP A 966 20.69 5.30 -38.43
CA ASP A 966 20.14 3.94 -38.22
C ASP A 966 19.35 3.81 -36.92
N ASP A 967 19.57 4.74 -35.98
CA ASP A 967 18.83 4.82 -34.71
C ASP A 967 17.49 5.57 -34.85
N ILE A 968 17.17 6.06 -36.06
CA ILE A 968 15.92 6.77 -36.38
C ILE A 968 15.05 5.87 -37.27
N GLN A 969 13.87 5.51 -36.79
CA GLN A 969 12.96 4.62 -37.50
C GLN A 969 11.53 5.14 -37.38
N LEU A 970 10.80 5.15 -38.48
CA LEU A 970 9.37 5.49 -38.50
C LEU A 970 8.59 4.20 -38.77
N ASN A 971 7.60 3.92 -37.94
CA ASN A 971 6.65 2.84 -38.15
C ASN A 971 5.25 3.40 -37.92
N ALA A 972 4.46 3.52 -38.98
CA ALA A 972 3.19 4.24 -38.99
C ALA A 972 3.34 5.65 -38.39
N ASN A 973 2.64 5.95 -37.30
CA ASN A 973 2.70 7.24 -36.62
C ASN A 973 3.68 7.28 -35.44
N ARG A 974 4.61 6.31 -35.33
CA ARG A 974 5.59 6.25 -34.23
C ARG A 974 7.00 6.39 -34.76
N LEU A 975 7.67 7.44 -34.30
CA LEU A 975 9.03 7.78 -34.65
C LEU A 975 9.96 7.39 -33.48
N ARG A 976 10.73 6.33 -33.68
CA ARG A 976 11.80 5.91 -32.76
C ARG A 976 13.06 6.72 -33.04
N ILE A 977 13.68 7.24 -31.98
CA ILE A 977 14.93 8.02 -32.03
C ILE A 977 15.82 7.56 -30.87
N GLY A 978 16.77 6.66 -31.14
CA GLY A 978 17.54 5.99 -30.09
C GLY A 978 16.63 5.18 -29.15
N SER A 979 16.66 5.51 -27.86
CA SER A 979 15.76 4.97 -26.83
C SER A 979 14.48 5.80 -26.63
N ALA A 980 14.36 6.97 -27.24
CA ALA A 980 13.15 7.79 -27.15
C ALA A 980 12.13 7.41 -28.23
N MET A 981 10.86 7.66 -27.94
CA MET A 981 9.76 7.45 -28.89
C MET A 981 8.89 8.68 -29.00
N VAL A 982 8.58 9.06 -30.24
CA VAL A 982 7.70 10.18 -30.55
C VAL A 982 6.44 9.64 -31.23
N GLU A 983 5.29 9.86 -30.61
CA GLU A 983 3.97 9.56 -31.15
C GLU A 983 3.47 10.78 -31.93
N LEU A 984 3.14 10.58 -33.20
CA LEU A 984 2.64 11.60 -34.11
C LEU A 984 1.13 11.41 -34.35
N PRO A 985 0.39 12.47 -34.71
CA PRO A 985 -1.04 12.33 -34.98
C PRO A 985 -1.26 11.46 -36.21
N THR A 986 -2.36 10.70 -36.23
CA THR A 986 -2.78 9.97 -37.42
C THR A 986 -3.14 10.94 -38.53
N ILE A 987 -2.61 10.68 -39.73
CA ILE A 987 -2.81 11.57 -40.89
C ILE A 987 -4.21 11.36 -41.46
N ASN A 988 -4.97 12.43 -41.61
CA ASN A 988 -6.19 12.48 -42.42
C ASN A 988 -5.91 13.24 -43.72
N ALA A 989 -6.40 12.75 -44.86
CA ALA A 989 -6.12 13.32 -46.18
C ALA A 989 -6.59 14.78 -46.35
N GLU A 990 -7.55 15.22 -45.52
CA GLU A 990 -8.12 16.57 -45.55
C GLU A 990 -7.52 17.53 -44.50
N SER A 991 -6.62 17.06 -43.64
CA SER A 991 -6.07 17.86 -42.53
C SER A 991 -4.63 18.31 -42.78
N PRO A 992 -4.23 19.51 -42.33
CA PRO A 992 -2.84 19.94 -42.36
C PRO A 992 -1.94 18.93 -41.62
N VAL A 993 -0.80 18.58 -42.23
CA VAL A 993 0.13 17.57 -41.72
C VAL A 993 1.28 18.24 -40.95
N GLU A 994 1.62 17.70 -39.78
CA GLU A 994 2.77 18.16 -38.98
C GLU A 994 4.07 18.10 -39.81
N SER A 995 4.88 19.16 -39.77
CA SER A 995 6.24 19.14 -40.33
C SER A 995 7.19 18.70 -39.23
N VAL A 996 7.87 17.56 -39.42
CA VAL A 996 8.72 16.97 -38.37
C VAL A 996 10.15 16.81 -38.90
N SER A 997 11.13 17.32 -38.17
CA SER A 997 12.55 17.14 -38.45
C SER A 997 13.27 16.54 -37.25
N VAL A 998 14.30 15.72 -37.50
CA VAL A 998 15.16 15.12 -36.47
C VAL A 998 16.60 15.54 -36.66
N VAL A 999 17.17 16.17 -35.64
CA VAL A 999 18.57 16.59 -35.57
C VAL A 999 19.37 15.51 -34.84
N THR A 1000 20.21 14.79 -35.57
CA THR A 1000 21.12 13.76 -35.02
C THR A 1000 22.22 14.36 -34.13
N SER A 1001 22.91 13.51 -33.36
CA SER A 1001 24.03 13.97 -32.51
C SER A 1001 25.21 14.53 -33.32
N ALA A 1002 25.29 14.19 -34.61
CA ALA A 1002 26.27 14.74 -35.55
C ALA A 1002 25.89 16.14 -36.05
N GLY A 1003 24.63 16.57 -35.90
CA GLY A 1003 24.11 17.84 -36.43
C GLY A 1003 23.44 17.71 -37.81
N ASN A 1004 23.39 16.51 -38.39
CA ASN A 1004 22.60 16.26 -39.60
C ASN A 1004 21.11 16.33 -39.28
N ILE A 1005 20.32 16.92 -40.18
CA ILE A 1005 18.88 17.07 -40.02
C ILE A 1005 18.15 16.28 -41.10
N TYR A 1006 17.28 15.39 -40.65
CA TYR A 1006 16.40 14.59 -41.48
C TYR A 1006 14.97 15.11 -41.35
N GLU A 1007 14.35 15.47 -42.47
CA GLU A 1007 12.92 15.71 -42.52
C GLU A 1007 12.20 14.36 -42.60
N VAL A 1008 11.13 14.22 -41.82
CA VAL A 1008 10.32 13.01 -41.73
C VAL A 1008 9.06 13.23 -42.57
N SER A 1009 9.00 12.57 -43.73
CA SER A 1009 7.80 12.63 -44.57
C SER A 1009 6.77 11.64 -44.05
N LEU A 1010 5.78 12.12 -43.32
CA LEU A 1010 4.76 11.28 -42.68
C LEU A 1010 3.86 10.56 -43.69
N LEU A 1011 3.59 11.17 -44.84
CA LEU A 1011 2.74 10.59 -45.90
C LEU A 1011 3.41 9.46 -46.68
N PHE A 1012 4.72 9.55 -46.87
CA PHE A 1012 5.50 8.63 -47.69
C PHE A 1012 6.36 7.67 -46.85
N GLU A 1013 6.34 7.82 -45.53
CA GLU A 1013 7.17 7.10 -44.55
C GLU A 1013 8.67 7.08 -44.88
N VAL A 1014 9.18 8.17 -45.49
CA VAL A 1014 10.60 8.32 -45.87
C VAL A 1014 11.30 9.43 -45.10
N PHE A 1015 12.60 9.25 -44.92
CA PHE A 1015 13.50 10.25 -44.32
C PHE A 1015 14.29 10.95 -45.41
N GLN A 1016 14.30 12.28 -45.38
CA GLN A 1016 15.07 13.09 -46.31
C GLN A 1016 16.12 13.90 -45.55
N LEU A 1017 17.39 13.56 -45.73
CA LEU A 1017 18.53 14.34 -45.28
C LEU A 1017 18.52 15.67 -46.03
N TYR A 1018 18.26 16.76 -45.32
CA TYR A 1018 18.18 18.10 -45.89
C TYR A 1018 19.29 19.03 -45.38
N VAL A 1019 19.89 18.75 -44.21
CA VAL A 1019 21.06 19.49 -43.69
C VAL A 1019 22.18 18.56 -43.25
N ILE A 1020 23.42 18.90 -43.63
CA ILE A 1020 24.67 18.24 -43.20
C ILE A 1020 25.59 19.28 -42.52
N ASP A 1021 26.24 18.93 -41.40
CA ASP A 1021 27.32 19.75 -40.80
C ASP A 1021 28.69 19.30 -41.32
N ALA A 1022 29.31 20.13 -42.18
CA ALA A 1022 30.58 19.80 -42.81
C ALA A 1022 31.75 19.63 -41.82
N ARG A 1023 31.69 20.23 -40.62
CA ARG A 1023 32.80 20.17 -39.64
C ARG A 1023 33.07 18.77 -39.12
N ARG A 1024 32.13 17.84 -39.33
CA ARG A 1024 32.24 16.45 -38.89
C ARG A 1024 33.12 15.60 -39.80
N PHE A 1025 33.42 16.07 -41.01
CA PHE A 1025 34.22 15.34 -41.98
C PHE A 1025 35.68 15.76 -41.91
N ALA A 1026 36.58 14.77 -41.93
CA ALA A 1026 38.02 15.02 -41.95
C ALA A 1026 38.49 15.71 -43.24
N SER A 1027 37.72 15.60 -44.33
CA SER A 1027 37.99 16.25 -45.61
C SER A 1027 36.70 16.41 -46.45
N VAL A 1028 36.78 17.21 -47.52
CA VAL A 1028 35.68 17.37 -48.49
C VAL A 1028 35.38 16.05 -49.19
N GLU A 1029 36.39 15.23 -49.48
CA GLU A 1029 36.20 13.90 -50.08
C GLU A 1029 35.36 12.99 -49.19
N ALA A 1030 35.58 13.03 -47.86
CA ALA A 1030 34.78 12.25 -46.92
C ALA A 1030 33.32 12.73 -46.87
N LEU A 1031 33.08 14.05 -46.96
CA LEU A 1031 31.74 14.63 -47.08
C LEU A 1031 31.05 14.17 -48.38
N LEU A 1032 31.74 14.20 -49.51
CA LEU A 1032 31.20 13.76 -50.80
C LEU A 1032 30.87 12.26 -50.80
N ALA A 1033 31.72 11.44 -50.17
CA ALA A 1033 31.45 10.01 -50.02
C ALA A 1033 30.20 9.75 -49.17
N ASP A 1034 29.98 10.52 -48.10
CA ASP A 1034 28.77 10.42 -47.28
C ASP A 1034 27.50 10.86 -48.02
N ILE A 1035 27.58 11.97 -48.79
CA ILE A 1035 26.48 12.41 -49.67
C ILE A 1035 26.15 11.31 -50.69
N GLU A 1036 27.15 10.70 -51.32
CA GLU A 1036 26.96 9.63 -52.27
C GLU A 1036 26.35 8.37 -51.61
N ALA A 1037 26.78 8.03 -50.39
CA ALA A 1037 26.19 6.93 -49.64
C ALA A 1037 24.71 7.16 -49.31
N HIS A 1038 24.33 8.37 -48.89
CA HIS A 1038 22.91 8.74 -48.67
C HIS A 1038 22.12 8.76 -49.98
N ARG A 1039 22.73 9.16 -51.10
CA ARG A 1039 22.11 9.11 -52.42
C ARG A 1039 21.79 7.67 -52.82
N GLN A 1040 22.69 6.73 -52.57
CA GLN A 1040 22.46 5.31 -52.87
C GLN A 1040 21.31 4.70 -52.05
N ARG A 1041 21.03 5.27 -50.87
CA ARG A 1041 19.87 4.91 -50.02
C ARG A 1041 18.58 5.67 -50.39
N ASN A 1042 18.60 6.56 -51.39
CA ASN A 1042 17.50 7.47 -51.74
C ASN A 1042 17.04 8.38 -50.60
N GLU A 1043 17.97 8.78 -49.72
CA GLU A 1043 17.66 9.57 -48.53
C GLU A 1043 17.95 11.07 -48.70
N LEU A 1044 18.45 11.53 -49.84
CA LEU A 1044 18.75 12.96 -50.01
C LEU A 1044 17.48 13.74 -50.36
N ALA A 1045 17.27 14.86 -49.66
CA ALA A 1045 16.33 15.88 -50.11
C ALA A 1045 16.74 16.43 -51.49
N ALA A 1046 15.81 17.03 -52.23
CA ALA A 1046 16.10 17.65 -53.53
C ALA A 1046 17.22 18.70 -53.45
N ASN A 1047 17.25 19.43 -52.34
CA ASN A 1047 18.27 20.40 -51.98
C ASN A 1047 18.83 20.03 -50.60
N VAL A 1048 20.13 19.78 -50.53
CA VAL A 1048 20.83 19.45 -49.29
C VAL A 1048 21.71 20.63 -48.91
N HIS A 1049 21.35 21.30 -47.84
CA HIS A 1049 22.12 22.42 -47.30
C HIS A 1049 23.31 21.87 -46.50
N VAL A 1050 24.52 22.31 -46.84
CA VAL A 1050 25.71 21.90 -46.08
C VAL A 1050 26.22 23.08 -45.28
N THR A 1051 26.05 23.02 -43.96
CA THR A 1051 26.50 24.08 -43.06
C THR A 1051 28.00 23.97 -42.85
N HIS A 1052 28.62 25.11 -42.55
CA HIS A 1052 30.08 25.21 -42.35
C HIS A 1052 30.93 24.79 -43.57
N LEU A 1053 30.35 24.84 -44.76
CA LEU A 1053 31.01 24.65 -46.04
C LEU A 1053 31.04 25.98 -46.79
N SER A 1054 32.20 26.38 -47.28
CA SER A 1054 32.37 27.54 -48.16
C SER A 1054 32.96 27.10 -49.49
N ALA A 1055 32.92 27.98 -50.49
CA ALA A 1055 33.48 27.74 -51.81
C ALA A 1055 34.33 28.93 -52.24
N LYS A 1056 35.52 28.68 -52.78
CA LYS A 1056 36.46 29.74 -53.22
C LYS A 1056 35.76 30.72 -54.17
N GLY A 1057 35.86 32.02 -53.87
CA GLY A 1057 35.32 33.09 -54.71
C GLY A 1057 33.80 33.30 -54.61
N THR A 1058 33.12 32.68 -53.64
CA THR A 1058 31.65 32.77 -53.47
C THR A 1058 31.27 33.25 -52.07
N THR A 1059 30.27 34.14 -51.97
CA THR A 1059 29.83 34.78 -50.72
C THR A 1059 28.48 34.26 -50.19
N GLY A 1060 27.89 33.23 -50.80
CA GLY A 1060 26.61 32.66 -50.39
C GLY A 1060 26.70 31.23 -49.82
N LYS A 1061 25.61 30.76 -49.21
CA LYS A 1061 25.53 29.40 -48.66
C LYS A 1061 25.57 28.37 -49.79
N VAL A 1062 26.40 27.35 -49.61
CA VAL A 1062 26.57 26.27 -50.59
C VAL A 1062 25.49 25.20 -50.38
N VAL A 1063 24.84 24.78 -51.46
CA VAL A 1063 23.77 23.78 -51.47
C VAL A 1063 24.09 22.71 -52.49
N TYR A 1064 23.90 21.45 -52.13
CA TYR A 1064 23.98 20.32 -53.06
C TYR A 1064 22.61 20.03 -53.66
N ARG A 1065 22.52 20.06 -54.98
CA ARG A 1065 21.29 19.80 -55.76
C ARG A 1065 21.28 18.32 -56.14
N SER A 1066 20.64 17.49 -55.32
CA SER A 1066 20.76 16.02 -55.39
C SER A 1066 20.27 15.44 -56.72
N ALA A 1067 19.15 15.95 -57.24
CA ALA A 1067 18.53 15.48 -58.48
C ALA A 1067 19.45 15.61 -59.71
N LYS A 1068 20.27 16.67 -59.76
CA LYS A 1068 21.17 16.98 -60.89
C LYS A 1068 22.65 16.78 -60.54
N LYS A 1069 22.96 16.37 -59.30
CA LYS A 1069 24.30 16.06 -58.78
C LYS A 1069 25.32 17.18 -58.91
N TYR A 1070 24.93 18.42 -58.60
CA TYR A 1070 25.84 19.57 -58.66
C TYR A 1070 25.71 20.45 -57.41
N TRP A 1071 26.73 21.27 -57.17
CA TRP A 1071 26.72 22.26 -56.10
C TRP A 1071 26.36 23.63 -56.66
N SER A 1072 25.57 24.40 -55.91
CA SER A 1072 25.25 25.78 -56.26
C SER A 1072 25.28 26.68 -55.05
N VAL A 1073 25.22 27.99 -55.28
CA VAL A 1073 24.85 28.94 -54.24
C VAL A 1073 23.34 28.89 -54.02
N ASP A 1074 22.88 28.98 -52.78
CA ASP A 1074 21.45 28.93 -52.44
C ASP A 1074 20.65 30.05 -53.12
N SER A 1075 21.20 31.28 -53.08
CA SER A 1075 20.61 32.49 -53.66
C SER A 1075 20.72 32.57 -55.19
N ASP A 1076 21.56 31.75 -55.82
CA ASP A 1076 21.73 31.70 -57.28
C ASP A 1076 21.93 30.24 -57.75
N PRO A 1077 20.84 29.53 -58.07
CA PRO A 1077 20.88 28.13 -58.49
C PRO A 1077 21.62 27.88 -59.82
N GLN A 1078 21.88 28.93 -60.61
CA GLN A 1078 22.63 28.87 -61.87
C GLN A 1078 24.14 28.99 -61.63
N SER A 1079 24.55 29.56 -60.50
CA SER A 1079 25.95 29.66 -60.08
C SER A 1079 26.45 28.30 -59.60
N GLN A 1080 27.05 27.53 -60.51
CA GLN A 1080 27.62 26.22 -60.20
C GLN A 1080 28.96 26.35 -59.46
N VAL A 1081 29.09 25.59 -58.39
CA VAL A 1081 30.32 25.46 -57.61
C VAL A 1081 30.97 24.12 -57.94
N ARG A 1082 32.28 24.10 -58.19
CA ARG A 1082 33.00 22.83 -58.38
C ARG A 1082 33.35 22.23 -57.02
N ALA A 1083 33.31 20.91 -56.94
CA ALA A 1083 33.64 20.20 -55.70
C ALA A 1083 35.08 20.48 -55.20
N GLU A 1084 36.02 20.71 -56.13
CA GLU A 1084 37.42 21.08 -55.85
C GLU A 1084 37.59 22.46 -55.20
N ASP A 1085 36.58 23.33 -55.31
CA ASP A 1085 36.59 24.68 -54.75
C ASP A 1085 35.98 24.74 -53.34
N LEU A 1086 35.44 23.62 -52.85
CA LEU A 1086 34.82 23.51 -51.54
C LEU A 1086 35.88 23.49 -50.43
N LEU A 1087 35.57 24.17 -49.32
CA LEU A 1087 36.43 24.27 -48.15
C LEU A 1087 35.58 24.09 -46.89
N ILE A 1088 35.93 23.11 -46.05
CA ILE A 1088 35.33 22.94 -44.73
C ILE A 1088 35.87 24.05 -43.83
N SER A 1089 34.96 24.83 -43.26
CA SER A 1089 35.31 25.96 -42.42
C SER A 1089 35.65 25.45 -41.02
N SER A 1090 36.93 25.50 -40.61
CA SER A 1090 37.36 25.18 -39.24
C SER A 1090 36.93 26.28 -38.26
N ASN A 1091 36.49 25.91 -37.05
CA ASN A 1091 36.01 26.82 -36.00
C ASN A 1091 36.85 28.11 -35.89
N GLN A 1092 36.26 29.26 -36.23
CA GLN A 1092 36.54 30.47 -35.46
C GLN A 1092 35.77 30.33 -34.14
N LYS A 1093 36.50 30.28 -33.01
CA LYS A 1093 35.90 30.54 -31.70
C LYS A 1093 35.32 31.95 -31.72
N THR A 1094 34.02 32.05 -31.51
CA THR A 1094 33.36 33.22 -30.91
C THR A 1094 32.34 32.71 -29.92
#